data_AF-A0A0C1ZK09-F1
#
_entry.id   AF-A0A0C1ZK09-F1
#
_cell.length_a   1.000
_cell.length_b   1.000
_cell.length_c   1.000
_cell.angle_alpha   90.00
_cell.angle_beta   90.00
_cell.angle_gamma   90.00
#
_symmetry.space_group_name_H-M   'P 1'
#
loop_
_entity.id
_entity.type
_entity.pdbx_description
1 polymer ?
#
loop_
_entity_poly.entity_id
_entity_poly.type
_entity_poly.pdbx_seq_one_letter_code
_entity_poly.pdbx_strand_id
1 'polypeptide(L)'
;MTQAVPSYTPENLAAIAESLKADIEYFSPSNVPQRNKQQRLWCVWWLHTNVFEWTNEKVEILLNNVCEATTWTEVMDKLLPDNNIDETQKRFFRSTLCALLANAARKKVAVLPAHFRFSGGVKDEIFATNSISSCYPRLALEIMVDVPNTHRKKYEGMFTSRLDDLHISYKSLTSQVSTISRYMICRGVESFDEMTVESFTDFRIEHYLFTPNVDLSWKQVCQHLERKGVLSDGWVEQAVKRYSTLKPKSVASKATQTGELVTSRTGYLSNVFGDFQSLKQGTQNMELGEVYKKGVKLLYGQNIKSDVVSFGEFNISRKLVDYSPSNISVSSDSLWKTTQLAWTDLSDIERNTAKARTNHLQYLNAYLFGYLPWFYKRNPNCFFEYPDTPSKFLRSVFVKTDPVLDRLYLKEAKVRGKDVIYPMSLLSFIEGMTSGSLSKDKSSANQLRDTCAALRRYFEETIDRYGDLEGIDLKQNPIPQLRAVGYKPLGKTKKATFNVGYWIVFRMWLKELAKAAVFTSSVKIAESVSSERKKALFEAMESLSKLKGFEHINNITHSKDFTCYNIPSSIDIGGKELPIGDIKLPSWMTPRSRKMVVGKYSKRVDIGNYHSLLSLCVSAYAGQRSSNSAYLCADTFDADYAPTQTSDPSSTHVPLRVRTDKVKPQGLESCIQEDVMLLLLHAKEMRSNFTEDSFAEPMHYQSNEHSAKGSFRPLLQGTAKHTGIHPNMDGYIFMFEEWLGKHGINFDSKITLTPSNLTVEQFERLKEHNLTELTKVMLCQYVDIPEPVAYSPLIPKTSITPHSLRVQLATVINITTGDTDAVKAYTGQSKGTIGFYTKATPEDTIALTTIKDKVQSSSSVVTAEESLVTEEMLRQVFDDSTGIDSEIGLPFFAGSGDALKVLNESGGRGIAINYTHICPYDNKCPEEVIIEHGRMNCHECSHACITSHNKVAIGAAARKALEEAKEYTVMLMSSTNGAERSQLEMKCNEQIRIASHWLTKHSFIRQNPDKYVISGVDALSNYKYVSDEELSCDLMAQLNEVKGIPSLQSSHLRRVATMVGTKLRTKLQMQKIPELSTNSQATLNFDPVMFVVQNLNMLAQFKGTDPETLLVETMKRETDVPLLEELELA
;
A
#
# COMPACT_ATOMS: atom_id res chain seq x y z
N MET A 1 -22.80 -6.52 40.13
CA MET A 1 -23.96 -5.63 40.29
C MET A 1 -23.43 -4.20 40.35
N THR A 2 -23.73 -3.37 39.35
CA THR A 2 -23.20 -2.00 39.21
C THR A 2 -24.36 -1.01 39.24
N GLN A 3 -24.20 0.01 40.09
CA GLN A 3 -25.21 0.94 40.62
C GLN A 3 -26.07 1.62 39.55
N ALA A 4 -27.35 1.81 39.88
CA ALA A 4 -28.21 2.80 39.23
C ALA A 4 -27.51 4.16 39.20
N VAL A 5 -27.78 4.97 38.16
CA VAL A 5 -27.22 6.32 38.06
C VAL A 5 -27.51 7.06 39.37
N PRO A 6 -26.50 7.58 40.10
CA PRO A 6 -26.68 8.08 41.47
C PRO A 6 -27.83 9.08 41.64
N SER A 7 -28.08 9.88 40.60
CA SER A 7 -29.11 10.94 40.54
C SER A 7 -30.56 10.43 40.51
N TYR A 8 -30.80 9.16 40.16
CA TYR A 8 -32.15 8.56 40.06
C TYR A 8 -32.36 7.39 41.06
N THR A 9 -31.49 7.28 42.05
CA THR A 9 -31.69 6.31 43.13
C THR A 9 -32.90 6.72 43.98
N PRO A 10 -33.71 5.76 44.49
CA PRO A 10 -34.85 6.07 45.36
C PRO A 10 -34.46 6.96 46.55
N GLU A 11 -33.27 6.76 47.11
CA GLU A 11 -32.71 7.55 48.21
C GLU A 11 -32.43 9.00 47.79
N ASN A 12 -31.85 9.23 46.60
CA ASN A 12 -31.57 10.58 46.10
C ASN A 12 -32.86 11.31 45.70
N LEU A 13 -33.87 10.61 45.15
CA LEU A 13 -35.17 11.20 44.82
C LEU A 13 -35.90 11.68 46.09
N ALA A 14 -35.87 10.88 47.16
CA ALA A 14 -36.45 11.24 48.45
C ALA A 14 -35.73 12.45 49.07
N ALA A 15 -34.40 12.50 49.00
CA ALA A 15 -33.61 13.63 49.48
C ALA A 15 -33.91 14.94 48.73
N ILE A 16 -34.16 14.86 47.40
CA ILE A 16 -34.59 16.02 46.61
C ILE A 16 -36.00 16.47 47.03
N ALA A 17 -36.93 15.54 47.22
CA ALA A 17 -38.29 15.86 47.67
C ALA A 17 -38.29 16.61 49.01
N GLU A 18 -37.51 16.14 49.98
CA GLU A 18 -37.38 16.77 51.30
C GLU A 18 -36.75 18.17 51.19
N SER A 19 -35.68 18.32 50.41
CA SER A 19 -35.05 19.62 50.18
C SER A 19 -35.99 20.61 49.50
N LEU A 20 -36.77 20.16 48.51
CA LEU A 20 -37.76 21.00 47.82
C LEU A 20 -38.82 21.51 48.80
N LYS A 21 -39.37 20.64 49.65
CA LYS A 21 -40.36 21.02 50.65
C LYS A 21 -39.81 22.07 51.62
N ALA A 22 -38.62 21.82 52.18
CA ALA A 22 -37.98 22.74 53.12
C ALA A 22 -37.65 24.10 52.48
N ASP A 23 -37.17 24.11 51.23
CA ASP A 23 -36.87 25.35 50.52
C ASP A 23 -38.12 26.15 50.13
N ILE A 24 -39.19 25.46 49.73
CA ILE A 24 -40.47 26.11 49.43
C ILE A 24 -41.02 26.79 50.68
N GLU A 25 -40.99 26.12 51.83
CA GLU A 25 -41.40 26.69 53.12
C GLU A 25 -40.53 27.90 53.51
N TYR A 26 -39.21 27.76 53.41
CA TYR A 26 -38.26 28.83 53.76
C TYR A 26 -38.39 30.09 52.88
N PHE A 27 -38.57 29.92 51.57
CA PHE A 27 -38.64 31.05 50.63
C PHE A 27 -40.07 31.58 50.42
N SER A 28 -41.10 30.90 50.93
CA SER A 28 -42.50 31.32 50.75
C SER A 28 -42.83 32.55 51.60
N PRO A 29 -43.26 33.66 50.99
CA PRO A 29 -43.71 34.84 51.74
C PRO A 29 -45.05 34.58 52.44
N SER A 30 -45.27 35.22 53.60
CA SER A 30 -46.51 35.04 54.37
C SER A 30 -47.77 35.60 53.68
N ASN A 31 -47.60 36.54 52.75
CA ASN A 31 -48.67 37.18 51.99
C ASN A 31 -48.50 36.94 50.48
N VAL A 32 -49.62 36.94 49.74
CA VAL A 32 -49.63 36.70 48.29
C VAL A 32 -48.80 37.75 47.54
N PRO A 33 -47.71 37.36 46.85
CA PRO A 33 -46.89 38.31 46.10
C PRO A 33 -47.61 38.84 44.85
N GLN A 34 -47.21 40.03 44.39
CA GLN A 34 -47.75 40.57 43.14
C GLN A 34 -47.29 39.73 41.93
N ARG A 35 -48.25 39.00 41.33
CA ARG A 35 -48.05 38.04 40.22
C ARG A 35 -47.20 38.56 39.06
N ASN A 36 -47.23 39.87 38.77
CA ASN A 36 -46.50 40.49 37.66
C ASN A 36 -45.17 41.16 38.04
N LYS A 37 -44.91 41.43 39.33
CA LYS A 37 -43.68 42.10 39.79
C LYS A 37 -42.72 41.16 40.53
N GLN A 38 -43.25 40.12 41.17
CA GLN A 38 -42.50 39.17 41.99
C GLN A 38 -42.81 37.73 41.55
N GLN A 39 -42.69 37.46 40.25
CA GLN A 39 -43.15 36.21 39.61
C GLN A 39 -42.58 34.94 40.25
N ARG A 40 -41.28 34.90 40.60
CA ARG A 40 -40.65 33.71 41.21
C ARG A 40 -41.09 33.49 42.66
N LEU A 41 -41.21 34.56 43.46
CA LEU A 41 -41.74 34.48 44.82
C LEU A 41 -43.23 34.09 44.82
N TRP A 42 -43.99 34.57 43.84
CA TRP A 42 -45.37 34.12 43.62
C TRP A 42 -45.42 32.63 43.29
N CYS A 43 -44.49 32.10 42.46
CA CYS A 43 -44.40 30.66 42.19
C CYS A 43 -44.13 29.86 43.47
N VAL A 44 -43.18 30.30 44.31
CA VAL A 44 -42.88 29.62 45.60
C VAL A 44 -44.08 29.66 46.53
N TRP A 45 -44.73 30.82 46.70
CA TRP A 45 -45.95 30.96 47.49
C TRP A 45 -47.06 30.02 46.99
N TRP A 46 -47.23 29.95 45.68
CA TRP A 46 -48.23 29.09 45.05
C TRP A 46 -47.92 27.60 45.29
N LEU A 47 -46.64 27.18 45.15
CA LEU A 47 -46.22 25.80 45.45
C LEU A 47 -46.46 25.45 46.91
N HIS A 48 -46.11 26.34 47.85
CA HIS A 48 -46.34 26.14 49.27
C HIS A 48 -47.82 25.96 49.62
N THR A 49 -48.70 26.69 48.94
CA THR A 49 -50.14 26.71 49.23
C THR A 49 -50.90 25.56 48.55
N ASN A 50 -50.43 25.07 47.40
CA ASN A 50 -51.17 24.14 46.55
C ASN A 50 -50.51 22.75 46.39
N VAL A 51 -49.26 22.57 46.83
CA VAL A 51 -48.55 21.28 46.74
C VAL A 51 -48.25 20.73 48.13
N PHE A 52 -49.04 19.76 48.57
CA PHE A 52 -48.92 19.18 49.91
C PHE A 52 -47.81 18.12 50.04
N GLU A 53 -47.44 17.47 48.93
CA GLU A 53 -46.43 16.39 48.92
C GLU A 53 -45.64 16.31 47.60
N TRP A 54 -44.33 16.10 47.74
CA TRP A 54 -43.39 15.78 46.66
C TRP A 54 -43.03 14.29 46.71
N THR A 55 -43.67 13.47 45.89
CA THR A 55 -43.37 12.03 45.81
C THR A 55 -42.16 11.77 44.90
N ASN A 56 -41.52 10.59 45.02
CA ASN A 56 -40.42 10.18 44.15
C ASN A 56 -40.79 10.27 42.66
N GLU A 57 -42.02 9.89 42.31
CA GLU A 57 -42.55 9.99 40.95
C GLU A 57 -42.61 11.46 40.47
N LYS A 58 -43.11 12.39 41.29
CA LYS A 58 -43.12 13.83 40.94
C LYS A 58 -41.72 14.39 40.77
N VAL A 59 -40.77 13.97 41.61
CA VAL A 59 -39.36 14.38 41.50
C VAL A 59 -38.71 13.81 40.25
N GLU A 60 -38.97 12.55 39.92
CA GLU A 60 -38.47 11.91 38.71
C GLU A 60 -39.03 12.58 37.44
N ILE A 61 -40.34 12.86 37.41
CA ILE A 61 -40.97 13.64 36.34
C ILE A 61 -40.31 15.02 36.24
N LEU A 62 -40.10 15.70 37.37
CA LEU A 62 -39.46 17.02 37.39
C LEU A 62 -38.02 16.97 36.84
N LEU A 63 -37.20 16.00 37.28
CA LEU A 63 -35.82 15.83 36.82
C LEU A 63 -35.76 15.51 35.32
N ASN A 64 -36.59 14.59 34.83
CA ASN A 64 -36.63 14.23 33.41
C ASN A 64 -37.02 15.41 32.51
N ASN A 65 -37.91 16.29 32.98
CA ASN A 65 -38.47 17.36 32.16
C ASN A 65 -37.79 18.72 32.29
N VAL A 66 -37.14 19.02 33.42
CA VAL A 66 -36.21 20.17 33.51
C VAL A 66 -35.01 19.98 32.56
N CYS A 67 -34.70 18.72 32.27
CA CYS A 67 -33.64 18.21 31.43
C CYS A 67 -33.91 18.18 29.91
N GLU A 68 -35.17 18.22 29.46
CA GLU A 68 -35.57 18.19 28.04
C GLU A 68 -35.99 19.57 27.47
N ALA A 69 -36.04 19.69 26.14
CA ALA A 69 -36.39 20.92 25.44
C ALA A 69 -37.78 20.80 24.79
N THR A 70 -38.72 21.65 25.23
CA THR A 70 -40.13 21.83 24.80
C THR A 70 -41.08 20.74 25.31
N THR A 71 -42.23 20.98 25.96
CA THR A 71 -43.13 22.13 26.25
C THR A 71 -43.43 22.16 27.77
N TRP A 72 -42.86 23.13 28.50
CA TRP A 72 -42.95 23.19 29.98
C TRP A 72 -44.39 23.24 30.53
N THR A 73 -45.32 23.73 29.72
CA THR A 73 -46.76 23.67 29.94
C THR A 73 -47.25 22.26 30.26
N GLU A 74 -46.97 21.30 29.38
CA GLU A 74 -47.43 19.92 29.51
C GLU A 74 -46.77 19.22 30.70
N VAL A 75 -45.55 19.64 31.02
CA VAL A 75 -44.81 19.18 32.21
C VAL A 75 -45.50 19.65 33.49
N MET A 76 -45.90 20.92 33.55
CA MET A 76 -46.62 21.47 34.70
C MET A 76 -47.96 20.77 34.90
N ASP A 77 -48.68 20.48 33.82
CA ASP A 77 -49.97 19.79 33.88
C ASP A 77 -49.82 18.31 34.29
N LYS A 78 -48.71 17.65 33.91
CA LYS A 78 -48.35 16.31 34.41
C LYS A 78 -47.91 16.30 35.86
N LEU A 79 -47.11 17.29 36.27
CA LEU A 79 -46.58 17.39 37.63
C LEU A 79 -47.69 17.74 38.63
N LEU A 80 -48.61 18.63 38.22
CA LEU A 80 -49.69 19.19 39.01
C LEU A 80 -50.96 19.32 38.15
N PRO A 81 -51.78 18.26 38.07
CA PRO A 81 -53.06 18.30 37.37
C PRO A 81 -53.99 19.38 37.93
N ASP A 82 -54.83 19.98 37.09
CA ASP A 82 -55.88 20.95 37.46
C ASP A 82 -55.37 22.21 38.21
N ASN A 83 -54.17 22.67 37.88
CA ASN A 83 -53.48 23.78 38.56
C ASN A 83 -54.10 25.19 38.37
N ASN A 84 -55.02 25.39 37.42
CA ASN A 84 -55.64 26.70 37.10
C ASN A 84 -54.63 27.85 36.82
N ILE A 85 -53.41 27.55 36.41
CA ILE A 85 -52.37 28.53 36.03
C ILE A 85 -52.41 28.76 34.53
N ASP A 86 -52.33 30.00 34.08
CA ASP A 86 -52.23 30.30 32.64
C ASP A 86 -50.85 29.96 32.05
N GLU A 87 -50.82 29.77 30.74
CA GLU A 87 -49.65 29.38 29.96
C GLU A 87 -48.44 30.32 30.09
N THR A 88 -48.70 31.62 30.29
CA THR A 88 -47.65 32.62 30.46
C THR A 88 -47.04 32.51 31.86
N GLN A 89 -47.90 32.23 32.85
CA GLN A 89 -47.64 31.85 34.24
C GLN A 89 -46.68 30.67 34.40
N LYS A 90 -47.04 29.56 33.74
CA LYS A 90 -46.34 28.28 33.85
C LYS A 90 -44.84 28.41 33.57
N ARG A 91 -44.41 29.30 32.66
CA ARG A 91 -42.99 29.49 32.29
C ARG A 91 -42.08 29.91 33.46
N PHE A 92 -42.59 30.60 34.48
CA PHE A 92 -41.79 31.05 35.63
C PHE A 92 -41.59 29.97 36.70
N PHE A 93 -42.40 28.91 36.68
CA PHE A 93 -42.19 27.74 37.54
C PHE A 93 -40.91 27.00 37.16
N ARG A 94 -40.54 26.98 35.87
CA ARG A 94 -39.29 26.35 35.42
C ARG A 94 -38.08 26.98 36.09
N SER A 95 -37.93 28.30 36.01
CA SER A 95 -36.77 28.99 36.58
C SER A 95 -36.75 28.93 38.11
N THR A 96 -37.91 28.92 38.76
CA THR A 96 -38.04 28.74 40.21
C THR A 96 -37.63 27.32 40.63
N LEU A 97 -38.22 26.28 40.05
CA LEU A 97 -37.90 24.88 40.38
C LEU A 97 -36.45 24.51 40.00
N CYS A 98 -35.90 25.01 38.90
CA CYS A 98 -34.47 24.85 38.58
C CYS A 98 -33.56 25.37 39.69
N ALA A 99 -33.91 26.52 40.29
CA ALA A 99 -33.12 27.09 41.37
C ALA A 99 -33.25 26.27 42.66
N LEU A 100 -34.46 25.86 43.04
CA LEU A 100 -34.66 25.02 44.22
C LEU A 100 -33.93 23.67 44.09
N LEU A 101 -33.94 23.06 42.90
CA LEU A 101 -33.15 21.87 42.61
C LEU A 101 -31.64 22.13 42.71
N ALA A 102 -31.15 23.24 42.16
CA ALA A 102 -29.75 23.64 42.31
C ALA A 102 -29.36 23.85 43.78
N ASN A 103 -30.30 24.33 44.62
CA ASN A 103 -30.09 24.50 46.05
C ASN A 103 -29.92 23.17 46.78
N ALA A 104 -30.69 22.15 46.41
CA ALA A 104 -30.54 20.80 46.95
C ALA A 104 -29.12 20.24 46.69
N ALA A 105 -28.58 20.48 45.49
CA ALA A 105 -27.19 20.16 45.17
C ALA A 105 -26.19 21.00 45.97
N ARG A 106 -26.41 22.32 46.05
CA ARG A 106 -25.57 23.26 46.79
C ARG A 106 -25.44 22.89 48.27
N LYS A 107 -26.56 22.52 48.92
CA LYS A 107 -26.60 22.03 50.31
C LYS A 107 -25.99 20.63 50.49
N LYS A 108 -25.55 19.98 49.41
CA LYS A 108 -25.01 18.60 49.39
C LYS A 108 -26.01 17.53 49.87
N VAL A 109 -27.31 17.82 49.82
CA VAL A 109 -28.38 16.90 50.24
C VAL A 109 -28.68 15.88 49.14
N ALA A 110 -28.50 16.26 47.87
CA ALA A 110 -28.70 15.40 46.73
C ALA A 110 -27.77 15.76 45.57
N VAL A 111 -27.62 14.87 44.59
CA VAL A 111 -26.92 15.16 43.33
C VAL A 111 -27.91 15.27 42.17
N LEU A 112 -27.72 16.28 41.32
CA LEU A 112 -28.56 16.45 40.13
C LEU A 112 -27.98 15.71 38.92
N PRO A 113 -28.82 15.35 37.94
CA PRO A 113 -28.36 14.63 36.78
C PRO A 113 -27.42 15.45 35.89
N ALA A 114 -26.43 14.82 35.27
CA ALA A 114 -25.42 15.51 34.46
C ALA A 114 -25.96 16.20 33.19
N HIS A 115 -27.19 15.89 32.82
CA HIS A 115 -27.91 16.46 31.68
C HIS A 115 -28.92 17.56 32.09
N PHE A 116 -28.88 18.00 33.36
CA PHE A 116 -29.64 19.13 33.90
C PHE A 116 -29.46 20.40 33.06
N ARG A 117 -30.58 21.03 32.68
CA ARG A 117 -30.61 22.26 31.86
C ARG A 117 -31.24 23.41 32.63
N PHE A 118 -30.67 24.59 32.45
CA PHE A 118 -31.16 25.85 32.99
C PHE A 118 -31.33 26.89 31.87
N SER A 119 -32.07 27.96 32.14
CA SER A 119 -32.29 29.04 31.16
C SER A 119 -30.99 29.79 30.86
N GLY A 120 -30.86 30.35 29.66
CA GLY A 120 -29.67 31.12 29.27
C GLY A 120 -29.41 32.38 30.11
N GLY A 121 -30.42 32.82 30.88
CA GLY A 121 -30.34 33.94 31.82
C GLY A 121 -29.80 33.57 33.21
N VAL A 122 -29.51 32.29 33.51
CA VAL A 122 -29.05 31.89 34.86
C VAL A 122 -27.77 32.62 35.30
N LYS A 123 -26.92 32.99 34.34
CA LYS A 123 -25.68 33.75 34.58
C LYS A 123 -25.93 35.15 35.16
N ASP A 124 -27.11 35.72 34.92
CA ASP A 124 -27.50 37.04 35.44
C ASP A 124 -27.99 36.96 36.90
N GLU A 125 -28.18 35.76 37.45
CA GLU A 125 -28.49 35.56 38.88
C GLU A 125 -27.35 36.05 39.79
N ILE A 126 -26.13 36.23 39.25
CA ILE A 126 -25.01 36.86 39.96
C ILE A 126 -25.30 38.32 40.36
N PHE A 127 -26.22 39.01 39.66
CA PHE A 127 -26.66 40.38 39.97
C PHE A 127 -27.88 40.43 40.88
N ALA A 128 -28.66 39.37 40.94
CA ALA A 128 -30.03 39.45 41.41
C ALA A 128 -30.08 39.37 42.95
N THR A 129 -30.60 40.41 43.60
CA THR A 129 -30.73 40.52 45.06
C THR A 129 -31.90 39.74 45.66
N ASN A 130 -32.63 38.96 44.86
CA ASN A 130 -33.72 38.14 45.37
C ASN A 130 -33.18 36.89 46.09
N SER A 131 -33.92 36.40 47.08
CA SER A 131 -33.52 35.26 47.91
C SER A 131 -33.32 33.96 47.12
N ILE A 132 -34.00 33.80 45.97
CA ILE A 132 -33.93 32.61 45.13
C ILE A 132 -32.64 32.56 44.30
N SER A 133 -32.04 33.71 43.96
CA SER A 133 -30.74 33.75 43.26
C SER A 133 -29.63 33.06 44.07
N SER A 134 -29.73 33.11 45.40
CA SER A 134 -28.77 32.47 46.31
C SER A 134 -28.74 30.94 46.15
N CYS A 135 -29.74 30.32 45.54
CA CYS A 135 -29.81 28.87 45.37
C CYS A 135 -28.72 28.28 44.46
N TYR A 136 -28.08 29.09 43.63
CA TYR A 136 -27.00 28.63 42.74
C TYR A 136 -25.63 28.78 43.40
N PRO A 137 -24.69 27.83 43.22
CA PRO A 137 -23.31 28.01 43.66
C PRO A 137 -22.68 29.25 43.02
N ARG A 138 -22.18 30.18 43.84
CA ARG A 138 -21.61 31.44 43.37
C ARG A 138 -20.43 31.22 42.41
N LEU A 139 -19.55 30.26 42.73
CA LEU A 139 -18.40 29.90 41.90
C LEU A 139 -18.81 29.46 40.49
N ALA A 140 -19.92 28.71 40.36
CA ALA A 140 -20.42 28.26 39.06
C ALA A 140 -20.85 29.44 38.17
N LEU A 141 -21.49 30.45 38.77
CA LEU A 141 -21.91 31.67 38.08
C LEU A 141 -20.70 32.52 37.69
N GLU A 142 -19.72 32.70 38.58
CA GLU A 142 -18.46 33.42 38.30
C GLU A 142 -17.74 32.82 37.09
N ILE A 143 -17.56 31.50 37.07
CA ILE A 143 -16.93 30.82 35.93
C ILE A 143 -17.74 31.01 34.67
N MET A 144 -19.08 30.96 34.76
CA MET A 144 -19.98 31.11 33.61
C MET A 144 -19.88 32.49 32.93
N VAL A 145 -19.60 33.55 33.71
CA VAL A 145 -19.49 34.93 33.21
C VAL A 145 -18.05 35.34 32.87
N ASP A 146 -17.05 34.53 33.24
CA ASP A 146 -15.63 34.74 32.94
C ASP A 146 -15.24 34.41 31.48
N VAL A 147 -16.03 34.91 30.53
CA VAL A 147 -15.90 34.76 29.06
C VAL A 147 -15.59 36.15 28.46
N PRO A 148 -15.17 36.34 27.19
CA PRO A 148 -14.31 37.45 26.76
C PRO A 148 -14.84 38.87 27.03
N ASN A 149 -13.93 39.83 26.92
CA ASN A 149 -13.95 41.23 27.35
C ASN A 149 -15.31 41.97 27.45
N THR A 150 -16.27 41.75 26.55
CA THR A 150 -17.60 42.39 26.64
C THR A 150 -18.44 41.88 27.82
N HIS A 151 -18.34 40.58 28.14
CA HIS A 151 -18.99 40.02 29.33
C HIS A 151 -18.27 40.45 30.60
N ARG A 152 -16.94 40.29 30.69
CA ARG A 152 -16.16 40.74 31.86
C ARG A 152 -16.41 42.20 32.24
N LYS A 153 -16.52 43.10 31.24
CA LYS A 153 -16.90 44.51 31.48
C LYS A 153 -18.31 44.67 32.05
N LYS A 154 -19.28 43.86 31.63
CA LYS A 154 -20.66 43.89 32.18
C LYS A 154 -20.69 43.49 33.66
N TYR A 155 -19.80 42.57 34.08
CA TYR A 155 -19.76 42.00 35.44
C TYR A 155 -18.53 42.47 36.24
N GLU A 156 -17.96 43.62 35.89
CA GLU A 156 -16.76 44.17 36.53
C GLU A 156 -17.00 44.42 38.03
N GLY A 157 -16.01 44.09 38.86
CA GLY A 157 -16.09 44.22 40.33
C GLY A 157 -16.82 43.08 41.06
N MET A 158 -17.45 42.14 40.35
CA MET A 158 -18.18 41.01 40.96
C MET A 158 -17.32 39.76 41.21
N PHE A 159 -16.26 39.58 40.43
CA PHE A 159 -15.31 38.47 40.53
C PHE A 159 -13.94 38.88 39.98
N THR A 160 -12.89 38.15 40.37
CA THR A 160 -11.56 38.25 39.74
C THR A 160 -11.48 37.27 38.58
N SER A 161 -11.16 37.75 37.37
CA SER A 161 -11.03 36.88 36.20
C SER A 161 -9.88 35.89 36.40
N ARG A 162 -10.16 34.63 36.10
CA ARG A 162 -9.22 33.52 36.18
C ARG A 162 -8.82 33.02 34.79
N LEU A 163 -9.52 33.47 33.74
CA LEU A 163 -9.37 33.04 32.36
C LEU A 163 -8.95 34.20 31.41
N ASP A 164 -8.42 35.29 31.96
CA ASP A 164 -8.05 36.52 31.25
C ASP A 164 -6.90 36.36 30.25
N ASP A 165 -5.94 35.52 30.59
CA ASP A 165 -4.75 35.14 29.82
C ASP A 165 -4.92 33.82 29.04
N LEU A 166 -6.12 33.21 29.04
CA LEU A 166 -6.41 32.00 28.28
C LEU A 166 -6.78 32.29 26.81
N HIS A 167 -5.82 32.11 25.90
CA HIS A 167 -6.01 32.33 24.46
C HIS A 167 -6.62 31.14 23.71
N ILE A 168 -7.96 31.02 23.73
CA ILE A 168 -8.71 30.08 22.88
C ILE A 168 -9.90 30.75 22.19
N SER A 169 -10.43 30.16 21.10
CA SER A 169 -11.57 30.74 20.38
C SER A 169 -12.80 30.93 21.30
N TYR A 170 -13.54 32.03 21.12
CA TYR A 170 -14.73 32.36 21.92
C TYR A 170 -15.72 31.19 22.03
N LYS A 171 -16.05 30.54 20.90
CA LYS A 171 -16.97 29.41 20.87
C LYS A 171 -16.48 28.23 21.73
N SER A 172 -15.17 27.99 21.74
CA SER A 172 -14.56 26.93 22.56
C SER A 172 -14.57 27.30 24.05
N LEU A 173 -14.21 28.54 24.40
CA LEU A 173 -14.22 29.01 25.79
C LEU A 173 -15.61 28.92 26.41
N THR A 174 -16.63 29.47 25.72
CA THR A 174 -18.03 29.43 26.16
C THR A 174 -18.53 27.99 26.37
N SER A 175 -18.18 27.08 25.47
CA SER A 175 -18.56 25.66 25.57
C SER A 175 -17.92 24.97 26.79
N GLN A 176 -16.64 25.26 27.05
CA GLN A 176 -15.90 24.66 28.16
C GLN A 176 -16.36 25.19 29.52
N VAL A 177 -16.49 26.50 29.62
CA VAL A 177 -17.02 27.18 30.81
C VAL A 177 -18.45 26.72 31.12
N SER A 178 -19.33 26.64 30.12
CA SER A 178 -20.71 26.16 30.32
C SER A 178 -20.74 24.71 30.86
N THR A 179 -19.82 23.86 30.40
CA THR A 179 -19.69 22.49 30.90
C THR A 179 -19.27 22.46 32.37
N ILE A 180 -18.25 23.24 32.74
CA ILE A 180 -17.71 23.30 34.10
C ILE A 180 -18.75 23.90 35.05
N SER A 181 -19.38 25.02 34.68
CA SER A 181 -20.43 25.64 35.48
C SER A 181 -21.63 24.71 35.68
N ARG A 182 -22.02 23.93 34.66
CA ARG A 182 -23.08 22.93 34.82
C ARG A 182 -22.67 21.83 35.79
N TYR A 183 -21.44 21.31 35.70
CA TYR A 183 -20.92 20.36 36.67
C TYR A 183 -20.99 20.91 38.10
N MET A 184 -20.53 22.16 38.28
CA MET A 184 -20.55 22.83 39.57
C MET A 184 -21.98 22.98 40.12
N ILE A 185 -22.96 23.34 39.29
CA ILE A 185 -24.36 23.41 39.69
C ILE A 185 -24.91 22.02 40.06
N CYS A 186 -24.62 20.98 39.26
CA CYS A 186 -25.19 19.64 39.48
C CYS A 186 -24.62 18.93 40.71
N ARG A 187 -23.41 19.31 41.13
CA ARG A 187 -22.70 18.76 42.29
C ARG A 187 -22.58 19.76 43.45
N GLY A 188 -23.21 20.93 43.32
CA GLY A 188 -23.19 21.99 44.32
C GLY A 188 -21.80 22.50 44.69
N VAL A 189 -20.85 22.56 43.76
CA VAL A 189 -19.45 22.92 44.01
C VAL A 189 -19.34 24.42 44.34
N GLU A 190 -18.95 24.75 45.56
CA GLU A 190 -18.81 26.15 46.02
C GLU A 190 -17.35 26.63 46.02
N SER A 191 -16.39 25.71 46.04
CA SER A 191 -14.94 25.98 45.98
C SER A 191 -14.23 25.06 44.97
N PHE A 192 -13.03 25.44 44.50
CA PHE A 192 -12.26 24.58 43.59
C PHE A 192 -11.74 23.30 44.27
N ASP A 193 -11.54 23.32 45.58
CA ASP A 193 -11.11 22.15 46.36
C ASP A 193 -12.18 21.02 46.35
N GLU A 194 -13.46 21.38 46.19
CA GLU A 194 -14.54 20.42 46.02
C GLU A 194 -14.59 19.78 44.62
N MET A 195 -13.80 20.25 43.66
CA MET A 195 -13.71 19.66 42.34
C MET A 195 -12.81 18.40 42.36
N THR A 196 -13.35 17.26 42.79
CA THR A 196 -12.59 16.00 42.78
C THR A 196 -12.57 15.32 41.41
N VAL A 197 -11.52 14.53 41.14
CA VAL A 197 -11.36 13.76 39.90
C VAL A 197 -12.49 12.74 39.75
N GLU A 198 -12.89 12.12 40.85
CA GLU A 198 -13.99 11.15 40.96
C GLU A 198 -15.31 11.79 40.54
N SER A 199 -15.73 12.85 41.23
CA SER A 199 -17.02 13.51 41.02
C SER A 199 -17.16 14.04 39.59
N PHE A 200 -16.09 14.64 39.06
CA PHE A 200 -16.09 15.13 37.68
C PHE A 200 -16.10 14.01 36.64
N THR A 201 -15.37 12.91 36.89
CA THR A 201 -15.39 11.75 35.99
C THR A 201 -16.77 11.10 35.97
N ASP A 202 -17.41 10.96 37.12
CA ASP A 202 -18.75 10.36 37.25
C ASP A 202 -19.79 11.23 36.54
N PHE A 203 -19.73 12.55 36.69
CA PHE A 203 -20.55 13.50 35.92
C PHE A 203 -20.36 13.33 34.40
N ARG A 204 -19.13 13.12 33.93
CA ARG A 204 -18.86 12.90 32.50
C ARG A 204 -19.42 11.57 32.00
N ILE A 205 -19.29 10.50 32.79
CA ILE A 205 -19.86 9.18 32.44
C ILE A 205 -21.38 9.28 32.38
N GLU A 206 -21.99 9.87 33.40
CA GLU A 206 -23.43 10.09 33.47
C GLU A 206 -23.94 10.91 32.27
N HIS A 207 -23.24 11.99 31.91
CA HIS A 207 -23.57 12.78 30.72
C HIS A 207 -23.52 11.93 29.44
N TYR A 208 -22.48 11.11 29.30
CA TYR A 208 -22.31 10.26 28.12
C TYR A 208 -23.39 9.16 28.02
N LEU A 209 -23.78 8.57 29.16
CA LEU A 209 -24.83 7.55 29.22
C LEU A 209 -26.23 8.08 28.89
N PHE A 210 -26.43 9.41 28.98
CA PHE A 210 -27.68 10.08 28.64
C PHE A 210 -27.62 10.75 27.25
N THR A 211 -26.50 11.39 26.91
CA THR A 211 -26.29 12.10 25.62
C THR A 211 -25.01 11.61 24.93
N PRO A 212 -25.03 10.44 24.27
CA PRO A 212 -23.80 9.78 23.76
C PRO A 212 -23.11 10.49 22.58
N ASN A 213 -23.69 11.58 22.07
CA ASN A 213 -23.26 12.26 20.84
C ASN A 213 -22.15 13.29 21.03
N VAL A 214 -21.85 13.72 22.25
CA VAL A 214 -20.92 14.84 22.50
C VAL A 214 -20.06 14.53 23.73
N ASP A 215 -18.78 14.20 23.52
CA ASP A 215 -17.84 14.28 24.64
C ASP A 215 -17.74 15.74 25.08
N LEU A 216 -17.87 15.96 26.39
CA LEU A 216 -17.87 17.29 26.95
C LEU A 216 -16.55 18.02 26.70
N SER A 217 -16.63 19.28 26.30
CA SER A 217 -15.47 20.17 26.22
C SER A 217 -15.16 20.72 27.61
N TRP A 218 -13.94 20.57 28.12
CA TRP A 218 -13.52 21.10 29.43
C TRP A 218 -12.00 21.25 29.59
N LYS A 219 -11.24 20.42 28.86
CA LYS A 219 -9.81 20.17 29.08
C LYS A 219 -8.94 21.44 29.12
N GLN A 220 -9.10 22.36 28.18
CA GLN A 220 -8.20 23.51 28.08
C GLN A 220 -8.40 24.49 29.25
N VAL A 221 -9.64 24.67 29.72
CA VAL A 221 -9.94 25.50 30.88
C VAL A 221 -9.39 24.87 32.16
N CYS A 222 -9.62 23.57 32.39
CA CYS A 222 -9.08 22.90 33.58
C CYS A 222 -7.54 22.83 33.59
N GLN A 223 -6.89 22.61 32.43
CA GLN A 223 -5.42 22.68 32.33
C GLN A 223 -4.87 24.07 32.66
N HIS A 224 -5.61 25.11 32.29
CA HIS A 224 -5.24 26.48 32.62
C HIS A 224 -5.40 26.76 34.12
N LEU A 225 -6.49 26.31 34.73
CA LEU A 225 -6.71 26.41 36.18
C LEU A 225 -5.67 25.61 36.99
N GLU A 226 -5.29 24.42 36.52
CA GLU A 226 -4.18 23.63 37.06
C GLU A 226 -2.85 24.41 37.02
N ARG A 227 -2.50 25.02 35.89
CA ARG A 227 -1.29 25.87 35.78
C ARG A 227 -1.29 27.09 36.70
N LYS A 228 -2.47 27.65 37.00
CA LYS A 228 -2.63 28.77 37.93
C LYS A 228 -2.62 28.33 39.40
N GLY A 229 -2.45 27.04 39.68
CA GLY A 229 -2.51 26.48 41.04
C GLY A 229 -3.90 26.48 41.65
N VAL A 230 -4.95 26.65 40.84
CA VAL A 230 -6.35 26.65 41.27
C VAL A 230 -6.92 25.23 41.34
N LEU A 231 -6.41 24.32 40.50
CA LEU A 231 -6.64 22.87 40.61
C LEU A 231 -5.33 22.19 40.99
N SER A 232 -5.42 21.03 41.64
CA SER A 232 -4.25 20.24 42.02
C SER A 232 -3.45 19.74 40.81
N ASP A 233 -2.14 19.59 40.99
CA ASP A 233 -1.25 19.10 39.94
C ASP A 233 -1.61 17.67 39.50
N GLY A 234 -1.72 17.47 38.19
CA GLY A 234 -2.05 16.18 37.57
C GLY A 234 -3.55 15.87 37.54
N TRP A 235 -4.42 16.76 38.02
CA TRP A 235 -5.87 16.56 38.06
C TRP A 235 -6.44 16.22 36.67
N VAL A 236 -6.01 16.94 35.63
CA VAL A 236 -6.51 16.75 34.27
C VAL A 236 -6.13 15.37 33.73
N GLU A 237 -4.88 14.95 33.93
CA GLU A 237 -4.39 13.66 33.47
C GLU A 237 -5.12 12.51 34.16
N GLN A 238 -5.29 12.61 35.49
CA GLN A 238 -6.02 11.63 36.28
C GLN A 238 -7.48 11.51 35.84
N ALA A 239 -8.18 12.63 35.60
CA ALA A 239 -9.55 12.64 35.08
C ALA A 239 -9.66 12.05 33.66
N VAL A 240 -8.68 12.27 32.79
CA VAL A 240 -8.64 11.64 31.46
C VAL A 240 -8.45 10.12 31.58
N LYS A 241 -7.49 9.70 32.39
CA LYS A 241 -7.16 8.28 32.60
C LYS A 241 -8.34 7.52 33.21
N ARG A 242 -8.93 8.06 34.29
CA ARG A 242 -10.10 7.46 34.96
C ARG A 242 -11.29 7.37 34.02
N TYR A 243 -11.63 8.44 33.29
CA TYR A 243 -12.73 8.42 32.31
C TYR A 243 -12.51 7.38 31.20
N SER A 244 -11.30 7.28 30.65
CA SER A 244 -10.97 6.31 29.59
C SER A 244 -11.08 4.84 30.04
N THR A 245 -10.98 4.61 31.35
CA THR A 245 -11.06 3.29 31.97
C THR A 245 -12.50 2.93 32.32
N LEU A 246 -13.25 3.88 32.88
CA LEU A 246 -14.61 3.66 33.35
C LEU A 246 -15.66 3.76 32.25
N LYS A 247 -15.52 4.69 31.29
CA LYS A 247 -16.49 4.88 30.20
C LYS A 247 -16.84 3.57 29.47
N PRO A 248 -15.89 2.74 28.99
CA PRO A 248 -16.20 1.47 28.35
C PRO A 248 -16.99 0.51 29.25
N LYS A 249 -16.61 0.43 30.53
CA LYS A 249 -17.23 -0.46 31.51
C LYS A 249 -18.65 -0.05 31.83
N SER A 250 -18.90 1.25 32.04
CA SER A 250 -20.22 1.80 32.33
C SER A 250 -21.16 1.66 31.13
N VAL A 251 -20.66 1.85 29.90
CA VAL A 251 -21.44 1.63 28.67
C VAL A 251 -21.80 0.15 28.49
N ALA A 252 -20.84 -0.76 28.67
CA ALA A 252 -21.09 -2.20 28.59
C ALA A 252 -22.07 -2.68 29.67
N SER A 253 -21.93 -2.18 30.90
CA SER A 253 -22.83 -2.50 32.01
C SER A 253 -24.26 -2.03 31.74
N LYS A 254 -24.44 -0.79 31.26
CA LYS A 254 -25.77 -0.28 30.92
C LYS A 254 -26.40 -1.07 29.79
N ALA A 255 -25.64 -1.37 28.73
CA ALA A 255 -26.10 -2.21 27.63
C ALA A 255 -26.50 -3.63 28.07
N THR A 256 -25.77 -4.21 29.03
CA THR A 256 -26.09 -5.53 29.60
C THR A 256 -27.36 -5.50 30.48
N GLN A 257 -27.61 -4.38 31.18
CA GLN A 257 -28.76 -4.23 32.07
C GLN A 257 -30.06 -3.88 31.31
N THR A 258 -29.99 -3.00 30.33
CA THR A 258 -31.18 -2.50 29.61
C THR A 258 -31.43 -3.22 28.29
N GLY A 259 -30.48 -4.02 27.80
CA GLY A 259 -30.52 -4.59 26.45
C GLY A 259 -30.28 -3.56 25.33
N GLU A 260 -30.24 -2.27 25.68
CA GLU A 260 -30.03 -1.17 24.74
C GLU A 260 -28.57 -0.73 24.76
N LEU A 261 -27.88 -0.88 23.62
CA LEU A 261 -26.63 -0.19 23.40
C LEU A 261 -26.88 1.31 23.43
N VAL A 262 -26.20 2.01 24.34
CA VAL A 262 -26.13 3.49 24.34
C VAL A 262 -25.34 3.94 23.12
N THR A 263 -25.96 3.88 21.95
CA THR A 263 -25.39 4.24 20.66
C THR A 263 -26.42 5.03 19.86
N SER A 264 -25.94 5.96 19.04
CA SER A 264 -26.76 6.99 18.38
C SER A 264 -27.42 6.55 17.08
N ARG A 265 -27.63 5.24 16.86
CA ARG A 265 -28.06 4.73 15.57
C ARG A 265 -29.06 3.60 15.73
N THR A 266 -30.06 3.59 14.86
CA THR A 266 -30.86 2.39 14.59
C THR A 266 -29.89 1.27 14.18
N GLY A 267 -29.65 0.36 15.10
CA GLY A 267 -28.88 -0.86 14.86
C GLY A 267 -29.74 -1.88 14.13
N TYR A 268 -29.09 -2.82 13.48
CA TYR A 268 -29.69 -4.06 13.07
C TYR A 268 -28.81 -5.20 13.55
N LEU A 269 -29.45 -6.19 14.17
CA LEU A 269 -28.77 -7.31 14.78
C LEU A 269 -28.83 -8.52 13.84
N SER A 270 -27.68 -8.90 13.30
CA SER A 270 -27.56 -10.16 12.57
C SER A 270 -27.16 -11.28 13.52
N ASN A 271 -27.94 -12.37 13.54
CA ASN A 271 -27.61 -13.58 14.28
C ASN A 271 -26.28 -14.22 13.82
N VAL A 272 -25.86 -13.95 12.58
CA VAL A 272 -24.65 -14.52 11.98
C VAL A 272 -23.46 -13.55 12.07
N PHE A 273 -23.69 -12.25 11.84
CA PHE A 273 -22.60 -11.29 11.63
C PHE A 273 -22.47 -10.21 12.73
N GLY A 274 -23.32 -10.23 13.76
CA GLY A 274 -23.27 -9.30 14.88
C GLY A 274 -24.04 -8.00 14.64
N ASP A 275 -23.67 -6.94 15.38
CA ASP A 275 -24.34 -5.63 15.32
C ASP A 275 -23.86 -4.78 14.14
N PHE A 276 -24.84 -4.27 13.40
CA PHE A 276 -24.65 -3.35 12.30
C PHE A 276 -25.35 -2.04 12.60
N GLN A 277 -24.63 -0.95 12.41
CA GLN A 277 -25.19 0.39 12.54
C GLN A 277 -25.63 0.92 11.19
N SER A 278 -26.78 1.59 11.13
CA SER A 278 -27.20 2.31 9.94
C SER A 278 -26.12 3.34 9.55
N LEU A 279 -25.74 3.34 8.28
CA LEU A 279 -24.79 4.29 7.73
C LEU A 279 -25.49 5.63 7.50
N LYS A 280 -24.75 6.73 7.67
CA LYS A 280 -25.28 8.07 7.35
C LYS A 280 -25.59 8.15 5.85
N GLN A 281 -26.61 8.91 5.46
CA GLN A 281 -27.06 9.03 4.07
C GLN A 281 -25.91 9.28 3.07
N GLY A 282 -24.97 10.17 3.39
CA GLY A 282 -23.82 10.44 2.52
C GLY A 282 -22.90 9.23 2.32
N THR A 283 -22.71 8.41 3.35
CA THR A 283 -21.94 7.15 3.27
C THR A 283 -22.70 6.08 2.49
N GLN A 284 -24.03 5.99 2.68
CA GLN A 284 -24.86 5.08 1.88
C GLN A 284 -24.78 5.39 0.38
N ASN A 285 -24.89 6.68 0.03
CA ASN A 285 -24.79 7.13 -1.36
C ASN A 285 -23.42 6.76 -1.98
N MET A 286 -22.35 6.83 -1.19
CA MET A 286 -21.00 6.49 -1.65
C MET A 286 -20.83 4.98 -1.86
N GLU A 287 -21.35 4.14 -0.96
CA GLU A 287 -21.20 2.68 -1.03
C GLU A 287 -22.11 2.04 -2.09
N LEU A 288 -23.32 2.58 -2.30
CA LEU A 288 -24.29 2.03 -3.28
C LEU A 288 -24.21 2.70 -4.65
N GLY A 289 -23.65 3.92 -4.74
CA GLY A 289 -23.75 4.74 -5.93
C GLY A 289 -25.20 5.09 -6.30
N GLU A 290 -25.39 5.69 -7.48
CA GLU A 290 -26.71 6.15 -7.92
C GLU A 290 -27.65 5.01 -8.39
N VAL A 291 -27.08 3.90 -8.87
CA VAL A 291 -27.85 2.78 -9.42
C VAL A 291 -28.37 1.88 -8.30
N TYR A 292 -27.48 1.32 -7.45
CA TYR A 292 -27.87 0.37 -6.42
C TYR A 292 -28.56 1.01 -5.21
N LYS A 293 -28.57 2.35 -5.12
CA LYS A 293 -29.34 3.06 -4.09
C LYS A 293 -30.85 3.00 -4.36
N LYS A 294 -31.28 2.83 -5.61
CA LYS A 294 -32.72 2.75 -5.93
C LYS A 294 -33.33 1.53 -5.23
N GLY A 295 -34.37 1.76 -4.43
CA GLY A 295 -35.04 0.70 -3.66
C GLY A 295 -34.37 0.32 -2.35
N VAL A 296 -33.23 0.93 -1.97
CA VAL A 296 -32.59 0.71 -0.67
C VAL A 296 -33.08 1.75 0.34
N LYS A 297 -33.69 1.27 1.43
CA LYS A 297 -34.19 2.08 2.55
C LYS A 297 -33.06 2.44 3.52
N LEU A 298 -32.29 1.44 3.95
CA LEU A 298 -31.16 1.61 4.87
C LEU A 298 -30.01 0.69 4.49
N LEU A 299 -28.79 1.23 4.57
CA LEU A 299 -27.58 0.44 4.48
C LEU A 299 -26.91 0.41 5.85
N TYR A 300 -26.54 -0.77 6.31
CA TYR A 300 -25.88 -0.97 7.58
C TYR A 300 -24.45 -1.48 7.37
N GLY A 301 -23.51 -0.88 8.09
CA GLY A 301 -22.13 -1.35 8.20
C GLY A 301 -21.86 -1.85 9.61
N GLN A 302 -20.85 -2.68 9.78
CA GLN A 302 -20.49 -3.20 11.11
C GLN A 302 -20.29 -2.05 12.11
N ASN A 303 -20.67 -2.26 13.37
CA ASN A 303 -20.50 -1.26 14.41
C ASN A 303 -19.02 -1.17 14.88
N ILE A 304 -18.28 -0.23 14.29
CA ILE A 304 -16.82 -0.08 14.44
C ILE A 304 -16.43 0.96 15.50
N LYS A 305 -17.37 1.76 16.03
CA LYS A 305 -17.06 2.99 16.80
C LYS A 305 -17.21 2.91 18.31
N SER A 306 -17.71 1.80 18.84
CA SER A 306 -17.86 1.60 20.29
C SER A 306 -16.66 0.84 20.87
N ASP A 307 -16.26 1.21 22.09
CA ASP A 307 -15.36 0.42 22.94
C ASP A 307 -15.98 -0.94 23.35
N VAL A 308 -17.23 -1.18 22.92
CA VAL A 308 -18.02 -2.40 23.10
C VAL A 308 -18.33 -2.97 21.72
N VAL A 309 -18.15 -4.27 21.54
CA VAL A 309 -18.55 -5.03 20.36
C VAL A 309 -19.76 -5.86 20.73
N SER A 310 -20.64 -6.03 19.76
CA SER A 310 -21.90 -6.73 19.93
C SER A 310 -22.02 -7.84 18.88
N PHE A 311 -22.32 -9.05 19.35
CA PHE A 311 -22.44 -10.28 18.59
C PHE A 311 -23.83 -10.87 18.84
N GLY A 312 -24.85 -10.43 18.09
CA GLY A 312 -26.21 -10.68 18.53
C GLY A 312 -26.51 -9.88 19.81
N GLU A 313 -27.28 -10.45 20.73
CA GLU A 313 -27.56 -9.82 22.02
C GLU A 313 -26.37 -9.90 23.00
N PHE A 314 -25.28 -10.59 22.62
CA PHE A 314 -24.07 -10.63 23.42
C PHE A 314 -23.24 -9.37 23.22
N ASN A 315 -22.89 -8.70 24.31
CA ASN A 315 -22.09 -7.47 24.31
C ASN A 315 -20.79 -7.67 25.09
N ILE A 316 -19.66 -7.22 24.55
CA ILE A 316 -18.34 -7.35 25.19
C ILE A 316 -17.44 -6.15 24.92
N SER A 317 -16.62 -5.76 25.90
CA SER A 317 -15.62 -4.70 25.74
C SER A 317 -14.52 -5.11 24.74
N ARG A 318 -14.11 -4.22 23.84
CA ARG A 318 -12.91 -4.40 22.99
C ARG A 318 -11.62 -4.50 23.81
N LYS A 319 -11.60 -3.91 25.03
CA LYS A 319 -10.51 -4.07 25.98
C LYS A 319 -10.72 -5.39 26.74
N LEU A 320 -9.86 -6.36 26.48
CA LEU A 320 -9.97 -7.74 26.97
C LEU A 320 -9.04 -8.08 28.14
N VAL A 321 -8.64 -7.07 28.93
CA VAL A 321 -7.69 -7.26 30.05
C VAL A 321 -8.21 -8.28 31.08
N ASP A 322 -9.52 -8.31 31.30
CA ASP A 322 -10.17 -9.26 32.23
C ASP A 322 -10.13 -10.72 31.70
N TYR A 323 -9.87 -10.89 30.39
CA TYR A 323 -9.70 -12.20 29.74
C TYR A 323 -8.22 -12.60 29.57
N SER A 324 -7.29 -11.89 30.21
CA SER A 324 -5.90 -12.33 30.33
C SER A 324 -5.86 -13.71 31.02
N PRO A 325 -4.95 -14.64 30.65
CA PRO A 325 -4.83 -15.94 31.32
C PRO A 325 -4.69 -15.85 32.86
N SER A 326 -4.06 -14.77 33.34
CA SER A 326 -3.93 -14.47 34.77
C SER A 326 -5.22 -14.00 35.45
N ASN A 327 -6.15 -13.41 34.69
CA ASN A 327 -7.30 -12.66 35.20
C ASN A 327 -8.63 -13.40 35.00
N ILE A 328 -8.67 -14.45 34.18
CA ILE A 328 -9.89 -15.23 33.95
C ILE A 328 -10.38 -15.89 35.24
N SER A 329 -11.68 -15.71 35.52
CA SER A 329 -12.38 -16.20 36.71
C SER A 329 -12.80 -17.67 36.57
N VAL A 330 -11.85 -18.55 36.31
CA VAL A 330 -12.01 -20.01 36.31
C VAL A 330 -11.07 -20.64 37.33
N SER A 331 -11.42 -21.85 37.79
CA SER A 331 -10.62 -22.63 38.74
C SER A 331 -9.16 -22.73 38.30
N SER A 332 -8.23 -22.75 39.26
CA SER A 332 -6.80 -23.00 39.02
C SER A 332 -6.55 -24.31 38.28
N ASP A 333 -7.45 -25.27 38.43
CA ASP A 333 -7.30 -26.63 37.90
C ASP A 333 -7.86 -26.76 36.47
N SER A 334 -8.35 -25.66 35.89
CA SER A 334 -8.83 -25.65 34.51
C SER A 334 -7.68 -25.90 33.53
N LEU A 335 -7.78 -26.98 32.75
CA LEU A 335 -6.77 -27.35 31.74
C LEU A 335 -6.54 -26.23 30.70
N TRP A 336 -7.56 -25.44 30.39
CA TRP A 336 -7.40 -24.24 29.56
C TRP A 336 -6.50 -23.20 30.22
N LYS A 337 -6.68 -22.92 31.51
CA LYS A 337 -5.92 -21.89 32.24
C LYS A 337 -4.48 -22.32 32.47
N THR A 338 -4.26 -23.57 32.87
CA THR A 338 -2.91 -24.09 33.17
C THR A 338 -2.03 -24.16 31.92
N THR A 339 -2.52 -24.67 30.80
CA THR A 339 -1.77 -24.73 29.53
C THR A 339 -1.43 -23.34 28.99
N GLN A 340 -2.34 -22.37 29.12
CA GLN A 340 -2.10 -20.99 28.70
C GLN A 340 -1.08 -20.27 29.58
N LEU A 341 -1.16 -20.44 30.91
CA LEU A 341 -0.19 -19.86 31.83
C LEU A 341 1.22 -20.39 31.54
N ALA A 342 1.36 -21.70 31.33
CA ALA A 342 2.63 -22.32 30.93
C ALA A 342 3.18 -21.76 29.61
N TRP A 343 2.31 -21.49 28.63
CA TRP A 343 2.75 -20.92 27.33
C TRP A 343 3.19 -19.44 27.40
N THR A 344 2.75 -18.72 28.43
CA THR A 344 3.08 -17.31 28.68
C THR A 344 4.13 -17.08 29.76
N ASP A 345 4.64 -18.14 30.37
CA ASP A 345 5.60 -18.06 31.47
C ASP A 345 6.90 -17.34 31.04
N LEU A 346 7.38 -16.41 31.85
CA LEU A 346 8.54 -15.57 31.58
C LEU A 346 9.87 -16.31 31.75
N SER A 347 9.85 -17.51 32.35
CA SER A 347 11.03 -18.36 32.53
C SER A 347 11.72 -18.72 31.19
N ASP A 348 10.94 -18.87 30.11
CA ASP A 348 11.40 -19.38 28.82
C ASP A 348 11.34 -18.35 27.67
N ILE A 349 10.84 -17.13 27.89
CA ILE A 349 10.59 -16.14 26.81
C ILE A 349 10.81 -14.67 27.22
N GLU A 350 11.24 -13.86 26.25
CA GLU A 350 11.38 -12.41 26.43
C GLU A 350 10.06 -11.74 26.84
N ARG A 351 10.14 -10.74 27.73
CA ARG A 351 8.99 -10.00 28.29
C ARG A 351 8.04 -9.43 27.24
N ASN A 352 8.56 -8.94 26.12
CA ASN A 352 7.74 -8.41 25.01
C ASN A 352 7.00 -9.52 24.26
N THR A 353 7.63 -10.69 24.10
CA THR A 353 7.04 -11.88 23.49
C THR A 353 5.94 -12.45 24.38
N ALA A 354 6.17 -12.55 25.69
CA ALA A 354 5.14 -12.96 26.66
C ALA A 354 3.92 -12.03 26.61
N LYS A 355 4.15 -10.71 26.62
CA LYS A 355 3.08 -9.71 26.47
C LYS A 355 2.29 -9.90 25.17
N ALA A 356 2.96 -10.16 24.05
CA ALA A 356 2.30 -10.42 22.78
C ALA A 356 1.48 -11.72 22.79
N ARG A 357 2.01 -12.82 23.33
CA ARG A 357 1.30 -14.09 23.51
C ARG A 357 0.04 -13.92 24.37
N THR A 358 0.17 -13.24 25.50
CA THR A 358 -0.94 -12.90 26.40
C THR A 358 -2.03 -12.10 25.69
N ASN A 359 -1.66 -11.08 24.90
CA ASN A 359 -2.63 -10.29 24.14
C ASN A 359 -3.40 -11.14 23.11
N HIS A 360 -2.75 -12.11 22.44
CA HIS A 360 -3.45 -12.98 21.49
C HIS A 360 -4.39 -13.97 22.20
N LEU A 361 -3.99 -14.52 23.35
CA LEU A 361 -4.84 -15.42 24.14
C LEU A 361 -6.08 -14.74 24.73
N GLN A 362 -6.04 -13.43 24.99
CA GLN A 362 -7.21 -12.69 25.44
C GLN A 362 -8.41 -12.84 24.49
N TYR A 363 -8.17 -12.93 23.18
CA TYR A 363 -9.25 -13.16 22.21
C TYR A 363 -9.85 -14.57 22.31
N LEU A 364 -9.00 -15.59 22.47
CA LEU A 364 -9.46 -16.97 22.70
C LEU A 364 -10.25 -17.08 24.01
N ASN A 365 -9.77 -16.44 25.08
CA ASN A 365 -10.44 -16.46 26.38
C ASN A 365 -11.74 -15.67 26.41
N ALA A 366 -11.82 -14.55 25.70
CA ALA A 366 -13.07 -13.81 25.51
C ALA A 366 -14.12 -14.65 24.78
N TYR A 367 -13.68 -15.46 23.81
CA TYR A 367 -14.54 -16.41 23.12
C TYR A 367 -14.98 -17.57 24.03
N LEU A 368 -14.02 -18.26 24.67
CA LEU A 368 -14.26 -19.43 25.51
C LEU A 368 -15.05 -19.11 26.77
N PHE A 369 -14.72 -18.03 27.49
CA PHE A 369 -15.26 -17.74 28.82
C PHE A 369 -16.24 -16.57 28.84
N GLY A 370 -16.36 -15.82 27.74
CA GLY A 370 -17.35 -14.75 27.58
C GLY A 370 -18.50 -15.18 26.67
N TYR A 371 -18.19 -15.42 25.40
CA TYR A 371 -19.21 -15.66 24.37
C TYR A 371 -19.86 -17.04 24.43
N LEU A 372 -19.07 -18.12 24.48
CA LEU A 372 -19.61 -19.48 24.48
C LEU A 372 -20.54 -19.78 25.67
N PRO A 373 -20.24 -19.36 26.92
CA PRO A 373 -21.14 -19.59 28.04
C PRO A 373 -22.48 -18.88 27.87
N TRP A 374 -22.46 -17.66 27.31
CA TRP A 374 -23.68 -16.94 26.94
C TRP A 374 -24.47 -17.69 25.85
N PHE A 375 -23.78 -18.18 24.81
CA PHE A 375 -24.40 -18.91 23.71
C PHE A 375 -25.12 -20.19 24.20
N TYR A 376 -24.47 -21.00 25.03
CA TYR A 376 -25.05 -22.24 25.55
C TYR A 376 -26.17 -22.00 26.56
N LYS A 377 -26.12 -20.90 27.32
CA LYS A 377 -27.24 -20.49 28.18
C LYS A 377 -28.52 -20.20 27.38
N ARG A 378 -28.37 -19.66 26.16
CA ARG A 378 -29.48 -19.31 25.29
C ARG A 378 -29.95 -20.47 24.40
N ASN A 379 -29.06 -21.42 24.12
CA ASN A 379 -29.33 -22.59 23.30
C ASN A 379 -29.13 -23.89 24.10
N PRO A 380 -29.98 -24.17 25.11
CA PRO A 380 -29.80 -25.33 26.00
C PRO A 380 -29.97 -26.68 25.27
N ASN A 381 -30.72 -26.70 24.15
CA ASN A 381 -30.94 -27.88 23.31
C ASN A 381 -29.90 -28.07 22.19
N CYS A 382 -28.81 -27.28 22.20
CA CYS A 382 -27.77 -27.38 21.19
C CYS A 382 -27.14 -28.79 21.15
N PHE A 383 -26.93 -29.30 19.94
CA PHE A 383 -26.29 -30.58 19.70
C PHE A 383 -24.85 -30.62 20.24
N PHE A 384 -24.11 -29.54 20.03
CA PHE A 384 -22.72 -29.41 20.46
C PHE A 384 -22.63 -29.13 21.95
N GLU A 385 -21.54 -29.58 22.59
CA GLU A 385 -21.27 -29.34 24.01
C GLU A 385 -20.30 -28.18 24.21
N TYR A 386 -20.38 -27.54 25.38
CA TYR A 386 -19.41 -26.51 25.74
C TYR A 386 -18.00 -27.11 25.87
N PRO A 387 -16.97 -26.52 25.24
CA PRO A 387 -15.61 -27.05 25.27
C PRO A 387 -14.92 -26.67 26.59
N ASP A 388 -15.31 -27.35 27.67
CA ASP A 388 -14.72 -27.20 29.02
C ASP A 388 -13.23 -27.56 29.10
N THR A 389 -12.74 -28.30 28.10
CA THR A 389 -11.37 -28.81 27.96
C THR A 389 -10.85 -28.60 26.54
N PRO A 390 -9.52 -28.46 26.33
CA PRO A 390 -8.95 -28.29 25.00
C PRO A 390 -9.36 -29.36 23.99
N SER A 391 -9.42 -30.65 24.37
CA SER A 391 -9.76 -31.74 23.43
C SER A 391 -11.19 -31.66 22.88
N LYS A 392 -12.13 -31.03 23.62
CA LYS A 392 -13.50 -30.77 23.15
C LYS A 392 -13.63 -29.58 22.20
N PHE A 393 -12.56 -28.83 21.94
CA PHE A 393 -12.58 -27.67 21.03
C PHE A 393 -12.50 -28.09 19.55
N LEU A 394 -13.60 -28.60 19.03
CA LEU A 394 -13.72 -29.11 17.67
C LEU A 394 -13.58 -28.00 16.61
N ARG A 395 -12.62 -28.17 15.70
CA ARG A 395 -12.40 -27.29 14.53
C ARG A 395 -13.68 -27.08 13.71
N SER A 396 -14.39 -28.17 13.44
CA SER A 396 -15.61 -28.22 12.61
C SER A 396 -16.79 -27.48 13.22
N VAL A 397 -16.72 -27.11 14.50
CA VAL A 397 -17.81 -26.45 15.23
C VAL A 397 -17.43 -25.02 15.58
N PHE A 398 -16.27 -24.82 16.21
CA PHE A 398 -15.89 -23.52 16.79
C PHE A 398 -15.02 -22.66 15.88
N VAL A 399 -14.44 -23.22 14.81
CA VAL A 399 -13.47 -22.49 13.96
C VAL A 399 -13.95 -22.36 12.52
N LYS A 400 -14.34 -23.47 11.89
CA LYS A 400 -14.86 -23.48 10.53
C LYS A 400 -15.73 -24.71 10.31
N THR A 401 -16.97 -24.51 9.89
CA THR A 401 -17.88 -25.61 9.55
C THR A 401 -17.32 -26.46 8.41
N ASP A 402 -17.35 -27.77 8.60
CA ASP A 402 -16.95 -28.75 7.59
C ASP A 402 -18.23 -29.32 6.94
N PRO A 403 -18.45 -29.15 5.62
CA PRO A 403 -19.67 -29.61 4.95
C PRO A 403 -19.91 -31.12 5.02
N VAL A 404 -18.86 -31.92 5.17
CA VAL A 404 -18.97 -33.39 5.29
C VAL A 404 -19.42 -33.74 6.71
N LEU A 405 -18.80 -33.13 7.72
CA LEU A 405 -19.16 -33.35 9.12
C LEU A 405 -20.54 -32.77 9.47
N ASP A 406 -20.93 -31.64 8.88
CA ASP A 406 -22.25 -31.03 9.08
C ASP A 406 -23.40 -31.99 8.77
N ARG A 407 -23.30 -32.72 7.64
CA ARG A 407 -24.29 -33.74 7.28
C ARG A 407 -24.39 -34.86 8.31
N LEU A 408 -23.26 -35.24 8.92
CA LEU A 408 -23.22 -36.24 9.98
C LEU A 408 -23.85 -35.70 11.26
N TYR A 409 -23.52 -34.48 11.66
CA TYR A 409 -24.10 -33.81 12.82
C TYR A 409 -25.62 -33.66 12.69
N LEU A 410 -26.13 -33.25 11.54
CA LEU A 410 -27.57 -33.16 11.28
C LEU A 410 -28.27 -34.52 11.44
N LYS A 411 -27.64 -35.60 10.96
CA LYS A 411 -28.19 -36.95 11.09
C LYS A 411 -28.19 -37.42 12.55
N GLU A 412 -27.10 -37.20 13.29
CA GLU A 412 -26.98 -37.60 14.69
C GLU A 412 -27.86 -36.77 15.63
N ALA A 413 -27.95 -35.46 15.39
CA ALA A 413 -28.79 -34.56 16.17
C ALA A 413 -30.27 -34.92 16.04
N LYS A 414 -30.71 -35.32 14.82
CA LYS A 414 -32.06 -35.83 14.59
C LYS A 414 -32.35 -37.11 15.39
N VAL A 415 -31.37 -38.00 15.54
CA VAL A 415 -31.49 -39.22 16.37
C VAL A 415 -31.57 -38.87 17.86
N ARG A 416 -30.84 -37.84 18.30
CA ARG A 416 -30.76 -37.43 19.71
C ARG A 416 -31.82 -36.40 20.13
N GLY A 417 -32.68 -35.97 19.22
CA GLY A 417 -33.68 -34.92 19.48
C GLY A 417 -33.06 -33.57 19.85
N LYS A 418 -31.89 -33.25 19.30
CA LYS A 418 -31.16 -31.99 19.54
C LYS A 418 -31.13 -31.10 18.29
N ASP A 419 -30.87 -29.81 18.48
CA ASP A 419 -30.79 -28.84 17.40
C ASP A 419 -29.32 -28.57 16.99
N VAL A 420 -29.02 -28.66 15.69
CA VAL A 420 -27.69 -28.29 15.18
C VAL A 420 -27.62 -26.77 15.02
N ILE A 421 -27.10 -26.11 16.05
CA ILE A 421 -26.91 -24.65 16.07
C ILE A 421 -25.42 -24.40 16.27
N TYR A 422 -24.76 -23.82 15.26
CA TYR A 422 -23.35 -23.48 15.36
C TYR A 422 -23.17 -22.16 16.14
N PRO A 423 -22.23 -22.10 17.10
CA PRO A 423 -21.79 -20.82 17.64
C PRO A 423 -21.09 -20.00 16.55
N MET A 424 -21.00 -18.68 16.73
CA MET A 424 -20.15 -17.84 15.89
C MET A 424 -18.74 -18.41 15.84
N SER A 425 -18.14 -18.50 14.66
CA SER A 425 -16.79 -19.01 14.56
C SER A 425 -15.79 -18.12 15.32
N LEU A 426 -14.74 -18.72 15.89
CA LEU A 426 -13.65 -18.01 16.52
C LEU A 426 -13.01 -16.99 15.57
N LEU A 427 -12.93 -17.30 14.27
CA LEU A 427 -12.38 -16.39 13.26
C LEU A 427 -13.25 -15.14 13.09
N SER A 428 -14.58 -15.33 12.96
CA SER A 428 -15.55 -14.24 12.87
C SER A 428 -15.58 -13.40 14.15
N PHE A 429 -15.43 -14.05 15.32
CA PHE A 429 -15.34 -13.36 16.60
C PHE A 429 -14.09 -12.47 16.67
N ILE A 430 -12.90 -12.99 16.32
CA ILE A 430 -11.66 -12.20 16.32
C ILE A 430 -11.73 -11.04 15.30
N GLU A 431 -12.28 -11.29 14.11
CA GLU A 431 -12.50 -10.26 13.08
C GLU A 431 -13.39 -9.12 13.65
N GLY A 432 -14.53 -9.46 14.26
CA GLY A 432 -15.42 -8.46 14.88
C GLY A 432 -14.76 -7.68 16.02
N MET A 433 -13.91 -8.34 16.80
CA MET A 433 -13.13 -7.70 17.87
C MET A 433 -12.04 -6.76 17.34
N THR A 434 -11.47 -7.05 16.17
CA THR A 434 -10.31 -6.33 15.61
C THR A 434 -10.64 -5.33 14.49
N SER A 435 -11.83 -5.40 13.90
CA SER A 435 -12.28 -4.53 12.79
C SER A 435 -12.32 -3.02 13.12
N GLY A 436 -12.32 -2.66 14.42
CA GLY A 436 -12.15 -1.30 14.96
C GLY A 436 -10.89 -0.56 14.50
N SER A 437 -9.79 -1.27 14.28
CA SER A 437 -8.47 -0.67 14.00
C SER A 437 -8.24 -0.32 12.52
N LEU A 438 -9.14 -0.75 11.62
CA LEU A 438 -8.95 -0.75 10.17
C LEU A 438 -8.96 0.64 9.49
N SER A 439 -9.38 1.70 10.18
CA SER A 439 -9.67 2.98 9.50
C SER A 439 -8.52 3.99 9.45
N LYS A 440 -7.35 3.73 10.03
CA LYS A 440 -6.23 4.71 10.03
C LYS A 440 -4.83 4.15 9.78
N ASP A 441 -4.54 2.89 10.12
CA ASP A 441 -3.21 2.30 9.93
C ASP A 441 -3.26 0.97 9.18
N LYS A 442 -2.46 0.85 8.12
CA LYS A 442 -2.26 -0.38 7.33
C LYS A 442 -1.75 -1.57 8.17
N SER A 443 -1.26 -1.35 9.39
CA SER A 443 -0.79 -2.42 10.29
C SER A 443 -1.95 -3.30 10.82
N SER A 444 -3.14 -2.73 10.96
CA SER A 444 -4.31 -3.40 11.54
C SER A 444 -4.94 -4.48 10.65
N ALA A 445 -4.75 -4.41 9.32
CA ALA A 445 -5.25 -5.40 8.36
C ALA A 445 -4.65 -6.81 8.55
N ASN A 446 -3.62 -6.93 9.39
CA ASN A 446 -2.95 -8.20 9.70
C ASN A 446 -3.30 -8.75 11.09
N GLN A 447 -4.15 -8.07 11.88
CA GLN A 447 -4.33 -8.45 13.30
C GLN A 447 -5.09 -9.77 13.48
N LEU A 448 -6.12 -10.05 12.68
CA LEU A 448 -6.76 -11.38 12.65
C LEU A 448 -5.73 -12.45 12.33
N ARG A 449 -4.95 -12.24 11.27
CA ARG A 449 -3.91 -13.16 10.81
C ARG A 449 -2.85 -13.43 11.89
N ASP A 450 -2.31 -12.37 12.49
CA ASP A 450 -1.25 -12.47 13.50
C ASP A 450 -1.77 -13.16 14.77
N THR A 451 -3.02 -12.90 15.14
CA THR A 451 -3.71 -13.59 16.24
C THR A 451 -3.92 -15.07 15.93
N CYS A 452 -4.41 -15.41 14.73
CA CYS A 452 -4.57 -16.81 14.31
C CYS A 452 -3.23 -17.55 14.28
N ALA A 453 -2.16 -16.91 13.80
CA ALA A 453 -0.82 -17.50 13.79
C ALA A 453 -0.30 -17.77 15.22
N ALA A 454 -0.53 -16.84 16.14
CA ALA A 454 -0.17 -17.03 17.54
C ALA A 454 -0.99 -18.13 18.23
N LEU A 455 -2.32 -18.15 18.03
CA LEU A 455 -3.19 -19.20 18.58
C LEU A 455 -2.84 -20.57 18.01
N ARG A 456 -2.49 -20.63 16.72
CA ARG A 456 -2.01 -21.87 16.11
C ARG A 456 -0.75 -22.39 16.80
N ARG A 457 0.25 -21.53 17.04
CA ARG A 457 1.47 -21.91 17.79
C ARG A 457 1.17 -22.37 19.21
N TYR A 458 0.20 -21.73 19.88
CA TYR A 458 -0.26 -22.19 21.20
C TYR A 458 -0.80 -23.62 21.13
N PHE A 459 -1.68 -23.92 20.17
CA PHE A 459 -2.23 -25.28 20.01
C PHE A 459 -1.18 -26.30 19.55
N GLU A 460 -0.24 -25.91 18.68
CA GLU A 460 0.93 -26.74 18.32
C GLU A 460 1.75 -27.11 19.56
N GLU A 461 2.16 -26.12 20.37
CA GLU A 461 2.91 -26.36 21.61
C GLU A 461 2.11 -27.21 22.62
N THR A 462 0.80 -26.99 22.70
CA THR A 462 -0.07 -27.73 23.62
C THR A 462 -0.18 -29.20 23.20
N ILE A 463 -0.32 -29.47 21.91
CA ILE A 463 -0.31 -30.82 21.35
C ILE A 463 1.06 -31.48 21.59
N ASP A 464 2.15 -30.77 21.29
CA ASP A 464 3.51 -31.31 21.37
C ASP A 464 3.93 -31.64 22.82
N ARG A 465 3.53 -30.83 23.80
CA ARG A 465 3.91 -31.03 25.22
C ARG A 465 2.93 -31.91 26.00
N TYR A 466 1.65 -31.87 25.66
CA TYR A 466 0.57 -32.39 26.52
C TYR A 466 -0.44 -33.27 25.77
N GLY A 467 -0.19 -33.62 24.51
CA GLY A 467 -1.13 -34.36 23.66
C GLY A 467 -1.53 -35.75 24.17
N ASP A 468 -0.74 -36.34 25.07
CA ASP A 468 -1.05 -37.64 25.69
C ASP A 468 -1.92 -37.53 26.96
N LEU A 469 -2.22 -36.31 27.44
CA LEU A 469 -3.01 -36.09 28.64
C LEU A 469 -4.51 -36.04 28.32
N GLU A 470 -5.31 -36.77 29.10
CA GLU A 470 -6.77 -36.78 29.00
C GLU A 470 -7.34 -35.36 29.14
N GLY A 471 -8.11 -34.91 28.15
CA GLY A 471 -8.69 -33.56 28.11
C GLY A 471 -7.84 -32.54 27.34
N ILE A 472 -6.60 -32.87 26.97
CA ILE A 472 -5.72 -32.02 26.13
C ILE A 472 -5.41 -32.67 24.77
N ASP A 473 -5.78 -33.94 24.61
CA ASP A 473 -5.60 -34.83 23.46
C ASP A 473 -6.27 -34.34 22.16
N LEU A 474 -5.72 -33.27 21.59
CA LEU A 474 -6.14 -32.69 20.32
C LEU A 474 -5.55 -33.48 19.14
N LYS A 475 -6.38 -34.22 18.41
CA LYS A 475 -5.97 -34.98 17.21
C LYS A 475 -5.32 -34.14 16.11
N GLN A 476 -5.70 -32.88 16.02
CA GLN A 476 -5.17 -31.92 15.05
C GLN A 476 -5.31 -30.51 15.58
N ASN A 477 -4.45 -29.60 15.11
CA ASN A 477 -4.56 -28.19 15.46
C ASN A 477 -5.92 -27.64 14.99
N PRO A 478 -6.75 -27.09 15.90
CA PRO A 478 -8.08 -26.61 15.55
C PRO A 478 -8.06 -25.37 14.66
N ILE A 479 -6.93 -24.63 14.64
CA ILE A 479 -6.75 -23.45 13.80
C ILE A 479 -6.19 -23.89 12.43
N PRO A 480 -6.88 -23.64 11.30
CA PRO A 480 -6.43 -24.07 9.98
C PRO A 480 -5.04 -23.53 9.62
N GLN A 481 -4.26 -24.32 8.88
CA GLN A 481 -2.97 -23.86 8.37
C GLN A 481 -3.22 -22.87 7.24
N LEU A 482 -3.18 -21.57 7.55
CA LEU A 482 -3.23 -20.52 6.55
C LEU A 482 -1.88 -20.46 5.83
N ARG A 483 -1.62 -21.38 4.89
CA ARG A 483 -0.39 -21.38 4.09
C ARG A 483 -0.21 -19.99 3.46
N ALA A 484 0.93 -19.36 3.74
CA ALA A 484 1.31 -18.02 3.26
C ALA A 484 0.50 -16.80 3.77
N VAL A 485 -0.47 -16.93 4.68
CA VAL A 485 -1.06 -15.75 5.35
C VAL A 485 -0.23 -15.45 6.60
N GLY A 486 0.83 -14.65 6.45
CA GLY A 486 1.61 -14.13 7.60
C GLY A 486 3.12 -14.24 7.49
N TYR A 487 3.62 -15.13 6.63
CA TYR A 487 4.99 -15.06 6.16
C TYR A 487 4.99 -14.26 4.86
N LYS A 488 5.77 -13.17 4.80
CA LYS A 488 6.31 -12.76 3.49
C LYS A 488 7.02 -14.01 2.97
N PRO A 489 6.67 -14.58 1.81
CA PRO A 489 7.51 -15.59 1.22
C PRO A 489 8.94 -15.01 1.20
N LEU A 490 9.90 -15.75 1.75
CA LEU A 490 11.32 -15.50 1.55
C LEU A 490 11.66 -15.54 0.04
N GLY A 491 10.76 -16.05 -0.79
CA GLY A 491 10.71 -15.82 -2.23
C GLY A 491 10.26 -14.39 -2.57
N LYS A 492 11.21 -13.60 -3.08
CA LYS A 492 11.01 -12.31 -3.76
C LYS A 492 9.71 -12.34 -4.59
N THR A 493 8.70 -11.57 -4.20
CA THR A 493 7.38 -11.54 -4.86
C THR A 493 7.55 -11.32 -6.37
N LYS A 494 7.15 -12.30 -7.19
CA LYS A 494 6.97 -12.10 -8.63
C LYS A 494 5.90 -11.00 -8.79
N LYS A 495 6.28 -9.84 -9.31
CA LYS A 495 5.35 -8.72 -9.52
C LYS A 495 4.61 -8.93 -10.83
N ALA A 496 3.31 -8.62 -10.85
CA ALA A 496 2.51 -8.65 -12.05
C ALA A 496 3.04 -7.61 -13.05
N THR A 497 3.33 -8.07 -14.27
CA THR A 497 3.76 -7.27 -15.43
C THR A 497 2.58 -7.09 -16.39
N PHE A 498 2.75 -6.15 -17.32
CA PHE A 498 1.78 -5.94 -18.39
C PHE A 498 2.17 -6.81 -19.59
N ASN A 499 1.20 -7.15 -20.44
CA ASN A 499 1.52 -7.47 -21.83
C ASN A 499 2.12 -6.22 -22.51
N VAL A 500 3.11 -6.37 -23.39
CA VAL A 500 3.82 -5.24 -24.01
C VAL A 500 2.86 -4.32 -24.77
N GLY A 501 1.96 -4.87 -25.59
CA GLY A 501 0.99 -4.07 -26.36
C GLY A 501 0.05 -3.28 -25.46
N TYR A 502 -0.50 -3.96 -24.43
CA TYR A 502 -1.33 -3.32 -23.41
C TYR A 502 -0.60 -2.14 -22.74
N TRP A 503 0.67 -2.33 -22.37
CA TRP A 503 1.46 -1.31 -21.69
C TRP A 503 1.76 -0.08 -22.56
N ILE A 504 2.11 -0.29 -23.84
CA ILE A 504 2.39 0.81 -24.78
C ILE A 504 1.17 1.71 -24.92
N VAL A 505 0.01 1.11 -25.16
CA VAL A 505 -1.23 1.87 -25.35
C VAL A 505 -1.65 2.53 -24.03
N PHE A 506 -1.53 1.81 -22.90
CA PHE A 506 -1.84 2.35 -21.58
C PHE A 506 -1.02 3.59 -21.23
N ARG A 507 0.30 3.60 -21.47
CA ARG A 507 1.16 4.76 -21.17
C ARG A 507 0.91 5.95 -22.09
N MET A 508 0.47 5.73 -23.33
CA MET A 508 0.04 6.80 -24.24
C MET A 508 -1.27 7.41 -23.74
N TRP A 509 -2.28 6.58 -23.48
CA TRP A 509 -3.57 7.00 -22.92
C TRP A 509 -3.43 7.75 -21.59
N LEU A 510 -2.59 7.23 -20.68
CA LEU A 510 -2.33 7.84 -19.39
C LEU A 510 -1.71 9.25 -19.53
N LYS A 511 -0.84 9.46 -20.53
CA LYS A 511 -0.21 10.76 -20.81
C LYS A 511 -1.24 11.79 -21.29
N GLU A 512 -2.19 11.38 -22.12
CA GLU A 512 -3.28 12.24 -22.59
C GLU A 512 -4.24 12.62 -21.46
N LEU A 513 -4.57 11.67 -20.58
CA LEU A 513 -5.33 11.98 -19.35
C LEU A 513 -4.55 12.91 -18.42
N ALA A 514 -3.22 12.78 -18.33
CA ALA A 514 -2.37 13.69 -17.57
C ALA A 514 -2.39 15.11 -18.14
N LYS A 515 -2.29 15.28 -19.47
CA LYS A 515 -2.46 16.58 -20.16
C LYS A 515 -3.80 17.20 -19.77
N ALA A 516 -4.89 16.45 -19.87
CA ALA A 516 -6.21 16.94 -19.51
C ALA A 516 -6.29 17.45 -18.08
N ALA A 517 -5.79 16.69 -17.10
CA ALA A 517 -5.79 17.10 -15.70
C ALA A 517 -4.89 18.33 -15.44
N VAL A 518 -3.74 18.44 -16.09
CA VAL A 518 -2.79 19.57 -15.95
C VAL A 518 -3.39 20.85 -16.52
N PHE A 519 -3.80 20.86 -17.78
CA PHE A 519 -4.20 22.09 -18.45
C PHE A 519 -5.57 22.62 -17.97
N THR A 520 -6.52 21.74 -17.66
CA THR A 520 -7.79 22.18 -17.03
C THR A 520 -7.56 22.76 -15.64
N SER A 521 -6.63 22.21 -14.86
CA SER A 521 -6.23 22.78 -13.57
C SER A 521 -5.50 24.11 -13.73
N SER A 522 -4.67 24.26 -14.77
CA SER A 522 -3.97 25.51 -15.11
C SER A 522 -4.96 26.64 -15.37
N VAL A 523 -6.02 26.39 -16.14
CA VAL A 523 -7.11 27.36 -16.40
C VAL A 523 -7.79 27.79 -15.09
N LYS A 524 -8.08 26.85 -14.18
CA LYS A 524 -8.68 27.17 -12.87
C LYS A 524 -7.77 27.99 -11.95
N ILE A 525 -6.47 27.75 -11.99
CA ILE A 525 -5.50 28.59 -11.27
C ILE A 525 -5.45 29.98 -11.90
N ALA A 526 -5.40 30.07 -13.23
CA ALA A 526 -5.35 31.33 -13.98
C ALA A 526 -6.55 32.27 -13.69
N GLU A 527 -7.73 31.72 -13.42
CA GLU A 527 -8.94 32.45 -12.98
C GLU A 527 -8.77 33.13 -11.59
N SER A 528 -7.80 32.69 -10.78
CA SER A 528 -7.68 33.07 -9.36
C SER A 528 -6.38 33.78 -8.99
N VAL A 529 -5.47 34.01 -9.93
CA VAL A 529 -4.17 34.70 -9.74
C VAL A 529 -4.20 36.13 -10.30
N SER A 530 -3.09 36.88 -10.16
CA SER A 530 -2.96 38.23 -10.72
C SER A 530 -2.96 38.21 -12.25
N SER A 531 -3.29 39.35 -12.88
CA SER A 531 -3.31 39.47 -14.35
C SER A 531 -1.98 39.10 -15.00
N GLU A 532 -0.85 39.42 -14.36
CA GLU A 532 0.51 39.07 -14.81
C GLU A 532 0.73 37.55 -14.80
N ARG A 533 0.40 36.87 -13.69
CA ARG A 533 0.55 35.42 -13.56
C ARG A 533 -0.42 34.67 -14.47
N LYS A 534 -1.63 35.22 -14.64
CA LYS A 534 -2.62 34.72 -15.61
C LYS A 534 -2.04 34.77 -17.02
N LYS A 535 -1.45 35.90 -17.43
CA LYS A 535 -0.81 36.06 -18.74
C LYS A 535 0.32 35.06 -18.94
N ALA A 536 1.21 34.89 -17.95
CA ALA A 536 2.31 33.92 -18.01
C ALA A 536 1.82 32.47 -18.20
N LEU A 537 0.77 32.05 -17.47
CA LEU A 537 0.20 30.71 -17.61
C LEU A 537 -0.41 30.47 -19.02
N PHE A 538 -1.09 31.46 -19.58
CA PHE A 538 -1.66 31.36 -20.93
C PHE A 538 -0.58 31.40 -22.01
N GLU A 539 0.46 32.22 -21.86
CA GLU A 539 1.60 32.25 -22.80
C GLU A 539 2.35 30.90 -22.80
N ALA A 540 2.58 30.30 -21.63
CA ALA A 540 3.17 28.96 -21.53
C ALA A 540 2.29 27.90 -22.21
N MET A 541 0.97 27.93 -21.98
CA MET A 541 0.03 27.01 -22.61
C MET A 541 -0.04 27.19 -24.13
N GLU A 542 -0.03 28.43 -24.63
CA GLU A 542 -0.06 28.75 -26.06
C GLU A 542 1.26 28.43 -26.78
N SER A 543 2.38 28.45 -26.06
CA SER A 543 3.64 27.95 -26.59
C SER A 543 3.59 26.43 -26.79
N LEU A 544 3.06 25.70 -25.79
CA LEU A 544 2.93 24.25 -25.85
C LEU A 544 1.92 23.80 -26.91
N SER A 545 0.80 24.51 -27.11
CA SER A 545 -0.24 24.15 -28.10
C SER A 545 0.26 24.12 -29.55
N LYS A 546 1.42 24.72 -29.84
CA LYS A 546 2.05 24.72 -31.17
C LYS A 546 2.94 23.51 -31.41
N LEU A 547 3.23 22.72 -30.38
CA LEU A 547 4.08 21.53 -30.47
C LEU A 547 3.26 20.31 -30.84
N LYS A 548 3.89 19.40 -31.57
CA LYS A 548 3.25 18.14 -31.95
C LYS A 548 2.86 17.33 -30.72
N GLY A 549 1.63 16.82 -30.71
CA GLY A 549 1.02 16.10 -29.59
C GLY A 549 0.39 17.01 -28.51
N PHE A 550 0.49 18.32 -28.60
CA PHE A 550 -0.12 19.28 -27.66
C PHE A 550 -1.19 20.17 -28.31
N GLU A 551 -1.49 19.99 -29.59
CA GLU A 551 -2.40 20.83 -30.39
C GLU A 551 -3.81 20.89 -29.80
N HIS A 552 -4.24 19.80 -29.15
CA HIS A 552 -5.58 19.65 -28.61
C HIS A 552 -5.78 20.27 -27.22
N ILE A 553 -4.72 20.68 -26.51
CA ILE A 553 -4.80 21.04 -25.07
C ILE A 553 -5.74 22.21 -24.78
N ASN A 554 -5.88 23.15 -25.73
CA ASN A 554 -6.77 24.30 -25.63
C ASN A 554 -8.25 23.93 -25.77
N ASN A 555 -8.55 22.75 -26.33
CA ASN A 555 -9.91 22.27 -26.60
C ASN A 555 -10.40 21.26 -25.55
N ILE A 556 -9.58 20.91 -24.57
CA ILE A 556 -9.96 19.97 -23.50
C ILE A 556 -11.01 20.61 -22.59
N THR A 557 -12.09 19.89 -22.31
CA THR A 557 -13.12 20.34 -21.35
C THR A 557 -13.28 19.37 -20.19
N HIS A 558 -13.87 19.83 -19.09
CA HIS A 558 -14.06 19.03 -17.88
C HIS A 558 -15.37 19.35 -17.16
N SER A 559 -15.89 18.41 -16.38
CA SER A 559 -17.02 18.66 -15.47
C SER A 559 -16.60 19.58 -14.32
N LYS A 560 -17.55 20.31 -13.73
CA LYS A 560 -17.30 21.27 -12.63
C LYS A 560 -16.49 20.70 -11.46
N ASP A 561 -16.63 19.40 -11.21
CA ASP A 561 -16.01 18.64 -10.13
C ASP A 561 -14.85 17.74 -10.58
N PHE A 562 -14.41 17.83 -11.84
CA PHE A 562 -13.33 17.04 -12.44
C PHE A 562 -13.60 15.52 -12.46
N THR A 563 -14.86 15.09 -12.45
CA THR A 563 -15.24 13.67 -12.61
C THR A 563 -15.27 13.22 -14.05
N CYS A 564 -15.38 14.14 -15.01
CA CYS A 564 -15.34 13.83 -16.43
C CYS A 564 -14.37 14.76 -17.17
N TYR A 565 -13.68 14.23 -18.17
CA TYR A 565 -12.85 14.97 -19.12
C TYR A 565 -13.28 14.63 -20.54
N ASN A 566 -13.32 15.63 -21.42
CA ASN A 566 -13.41 15.41 -22.86
C ASN A 566 -12.06 15.76 -23.49
N ILE A 567 -11.43 14.77 -24.11
CA ILE A 567 -10.09 14.88 -24.68
C ILE A 567 -10.18 14.70 -26.20
N PRO A 568 -10.13 15.79 -26.99
CA PRO A 568 -10.22 15.75 -28.45
C PRO A 568 -8.87 15.38 -29.07
N SER A 569 -8.38 14.20 -28.73
CA SER A 569 -7.12 13.60 -29.19
C SER A 569 -7.36 12.15 -29.60
N SER A 570 -6.48 11.58 -30.42
CA SER A 570 -6.52 10.18 -30.85
C SER A 570 -5.20 9.48 -30.55
N ILE A 571 -5.25 8.16 -30.38
CA ILE A 571 -4.09 7.29 -30.27
C ILE A 571 -4.07 6.40 -31.52
N ASP A 572 -2.97 6.44 -32.27
CA ASP A 572 -2.75 5.53 -33.39
C ASP A 572 -2.30 4.16 -32.88
N ILE A 573 -3.07 3.12 -33.22
CA ILE A 573 -2.74 1.72 -32.98
C ILE A 573 -2.74 0.99 -34.34
N GLY A 574 -1.55 0.74 -34.87
CA GLY A 574 -1.39 -0.03 -36.12
C GLY A 574 -1.95 0.66 -37.36
N GLY A 575 -1.90 2.00 -37.43
CA GLY A 575 -2.44 2.81 -38.51
C GLY A 575 -3.93 3.15 -38.34
N LYS A 576 -4.54 2.76 -37.21
CA LYS A 576 -5.93 3.08 -36.87
C LYS A 576 -5.94 4.12 -35.76
N GLU A 577 -6.40 5.33 -36.09
CA GLU A 577 -6.63 6.37 -35.09
C GLU A 577 -7.87 6.07 -34.24
N LEU A 578 -7.67 5.98 -32.93
CA LEU A 578 -8.73 5.75 -31.96
C LEU A 578 -8.95 6.99 -31.10
N PRO A 579 -10.12 7.64 -31.16
CA PRO A 579 -10.38 8.85 -30.40
C PRO A 579 -10.48 8.56 -28.90
N ILE A 580 -9.87 9.41 -28.07
CA ILE A 580 -9.96 9.29 -26.61
C ILE A 580 -11.36 9.71 -26.15
N GLY A 581 -11.76 10.94 -26.50
CA GLY A 581 -13.10 11.47 -26.23
C GLY A 581 -13.40 11.59 -24.74
N ASP A 582 -14.62 11.22 -24.34
CA ASP A 582 -15.08 11.34 -22.96
C ASP A 582 -14.48 10.24 -22.06
N ILE A 583 -13.79 10.67 -21.00
CA ILE A 583 -13.32 9.82 -19.91
C ILE A 583 -14.09 10.20 -18.65
N LYS A 584 -14.71 9.19 -18.01
CA LYS A 584 -15.41 9.33 -16.75
C LYS A 584 -14.62 8.66 -15.64
N LEU A 585 -14.27 9.41 -14.60
CA LEU A 585 -13.58 8.86 -13.43
C LEU A 585 -14.56 8.00 -12.60
N PRO A 586 -14.12 6.85 -12.09
CA PRO A 586 -14.95 6.00 -11.25
C PRO A 586 -15.36 6.71 -9.95
N SER A 587 -16.57 6.45 -9.46
CA SER A 587 -17.10 7.10 -8.25
C SER A 587 -16.31 6.79 -6.98
N TRP A 588 -15.56 5.68 -6.97
CA TRP A 588 -14.67 5.27 -5.88
C TRP A 588 -13.24 5.84 -6.01
N MET A 589 -12.93 6.54 -7.09
CA MET A 589 -11.67 7.25 -7.26
C MET A 589 -11.81 8.69 -6.75
N THR A 590 -10.75 9.27 -6.18
CA THR A 590 -10.77 10.68 -5.79
C THR A 590 -10.48 11.57 -7.01
N PRO A 591 -11.45 12.36 -7.51
CA PRO A 591 -11.29 13.10 -8.77
C PRO A 591 -10.44 14.37 -8.63
N ARG A 592 -10.39 14.96 -7.43
CA ARG A 592 -9.77 16.26 -7.17
C ARG A 592 -8.62 16.17 -6.17
N SER A 593 -7.63 17.03 -6.32
CA SER A 593 -6.71 17.32 -5.22
C SER A 593 -7.46 18.10 -4.12
N ARG A 594 -6.92 18.16 -2.89
CA ARG A 594 -7.49 19.06 -1.87
C ARG A 594 -7.51 20.50 -2.39
N LYS A 595 -8.45 21.33 -1.92
CA LYS A 595 -8.53 22.75 -2.31
C LYS A 595 -7.18 23.44 -2.11
N MET A 596 -6.57 23.89 -3.21
CA MET A 596 -5.30 24.61 -3.17
C MET A 596 -5.56 26.09 -2.87
N VAL A 597 -4.69 26.69 -2.05
CA VAL A 597 -4.73 28.13 -1.79
C VAL A 597 -3.79 28.81 -2.77
N VAL A 598 -4.34 29.69 -3.61
CA VAL A 598 -3.59 30.33 -4.70
C VAL A 598 -3.70 31.85 -4.69
N GLY A 599 -2.65 32.49 -5.19
CA GLY A 599 -2.57 33.93 -5.41
C GLY A 599 -2.52 34.78 -4.14
N LYS A 600 -2.27 36.08 -4.32
CA LYS A 600 -2.09 37.06 -3.24
C LYS A 600 -3.25 37.13 -2.25
N TYR A 601 -4.48 36.82 -2.70
CA TYR A 601 -5.69 36.85 -1.88
C TYR A 601 -6.02 35.51 -1.22
N SER A 602 -5.14 34.50 -1.32
CA SER A 602 -5.34 33.18 -0.70
C SER A 602 -6.68 32.54 -1.07
N LYS A 603 -7.05 32.58 -2.36
CA LYS A 603 -8.30 32.00 -2.85
C LYS A 603 -8.19 30.47 -2.87
N ARG A 604 -9.24 29.79 -2.41
CA ARG A 604 -9.32 28.32 -2.47
C ARG A 604 -9.88 27.86 -3.81
N VAL A 605 -9.08 27.11 -4.56
CA VAL A 605 -9.40 26.63 -5.92
C VAL A 605 -9.47 25.10 -5.94
N ASP A 606 -10.48 24.58 -6.62
CA ASP A 606 -10.60 23.16 -6.94
C ASP A 606 -9.78 22.85 -8.20
N ILE A 607 -8.91 21.84 -8.12
CA ILE A 607 -8.05 21.39 -9.22
C ILE A 607 -8.13 19.86 -9.38
N GLY A 608 -7.86 19.35 -10.58
CA GLY A 608 -7.77 17.92 -10.85
C GLY A 608 -6.61 17.24 -10.11
N ASN A 609 -6.65 15.91 -9.99
CA ASN A 609 -5.56 15.13 -9.40
C ASN A 609 -4.38 14.90 -10.37
N TYR A 610 -3.82 15.99 -10.92
CA TYR A 610 -2.71 15.92 -11.87
C TYR A 610 -1.42 15.36 -11.24
N HIS A 611 -1.22 15.54 -9.93
CA HIS A 611 -0.06 15.04 -9.19
C HIS A 611 0.12 13.52 -9.31
N SER A 612 -0.98 12.77 -9.16
CA SER A 612 -0.96 11.30 -9.26
C SER A 612 -0.67 10.85 -10.68
N LEU A 613 -1.30 11.50 -11.67
CA LEU A 613 -1.10 11.23 -13.10
C LEU A 613 0.34 11.47 -13.53
N LEU A 614 0.92 12.63 -13.18
CA LEU A 614 2.33 12.93 -13.50
C LEU A 614 3.29 11.97 -12.79
N SER A 615 3.00 11.56 -11.56
CA SER A 615 3.81 10.55 -10.85
C SER A 615 3.82 9.21 -11.60
N LEU A 616 2.68 8.81 -12.16
CA LEU A 616 2.56 7.63 -13.02
C LEU A 616 3.27 7.83 -14.37
N CYS A 617 3.18 9.01 -15.00
CA CYS A 617 3.93 9.32 -16.22
C CYS A 617 5.45 9.21 -15.98
N VAL A 618 5.98 9.79 -14.89
CA VAL A 618 7.40 9.64 -14.55
C VAL A 618 7.76 8.16 -14.30
N SER A 619 6.85 7.38 -13.72
CA SER A 619 7.06 5.93 -13.55
C SER A 619 7.05 5.17 -14.89
N ALA A 620 6.20 5.56 -15.84
CA ALA A 620 6.03 4.91 -17.14
C ALA A 620 7.10 5.32 -18.17
N TYR A 621 7.62 6.55 -18.10
CA TYR A 621 8.54 7.11 -19.09
C TYR A 621 10.00 7.22 -18.60
N ALA A 622 10.24 7.24 -17.28
CA ALA A 622 11.60 7.27 -16.69
C ALA A 622 11.88 6.07 -15.75
N GLY A 623 10.92 5.15 -15.60
CA GLY A 623 11.11 3.95 -14.77
C GLY A 623 11.39 4.26 -13.29
N GLN A 624 10.93 5.39 -12.77
CA GLN A 624 11.15 5.78 -11.38
C GLN A 624 10.17 5.10 -10.42
N ARG A 625 10.53 4.99 -9.13
CA ARG A 625 9.57 4.59 -8.10
C ARG A 625 8.59 5.73 -7.86
N SER A 626 7.36 5.43 -7.45
CA SER A 626 6.40 6.47 -7.08
C SER A 626 6.92 7.39 -5.95
N SER A 627 7.74 6.86 -5.03
CA SER A 627 8.46 7.66 -4.02
C SER A 627 9.42 8.66 -4.66
N ASN A 628 10.17 8.24 -5.66
CA ASN A 628 11.11 9.11 -6.36
C ASN A 628 10.35 10.20 -7.14
N SER A 629 9.29 9.81 -7.85
CA SER A 629 8.45 10.73 -8.61
C SER A 629 7.74 11.76 -7.72
N ALA A 630 7.20 11.34 -6.57
CA ALA A 630 6.52 12.25 -5.64
C ALA A 630 7.48 13.26 -5.00
N TYR A 631 8.74 12.85 -4.78
CA TYR A 631 9.81 13.68 -4.21
C TYR A 631 10.74 14.30 -5.27
N LEU A 632 10.26 14.47 -6.52
CA LEU A 632 10.93 15.34 -7.48
C LEU A 632 11.04 16.75 -6.89
N CYS A 633 12.24 17.31 -6.86
CA CYS A 633 12.48 18.62 -6.27
C CYS A 633 12.11 19.71 -7.27
N ALA A 634 11.10 20.52 -6.94
CA ALA A 634 10.59 21.59 -7.80
C ALA A 634 11.68 22.59 -8.22
N ASP A 635 12.71 22.76 -7.39
CA ASP A 635 13.80 23.70 -7.63
C ASP A 635 14.95 23.13 -8.50
N THR A 636 15.07 21.81 -8.65
CA THR A 636 16.28 21.19 -9.25
C THR A 636 16.05 20.02 -10.21
N PHE A 637 14.81 19.55 -10.41
CA PHE A 637 14.55 18.39 -11.28
C PHE A 637 14.94 18.62 -12.75
N ASP A 638 14.88 19.87 -13.18
CA ASP A 638 15.14 20.39 -14.53
C ASP A 638 16.51 21.09 -14.64
N ALA A 639 17.39 20.97 -13.64
CA ALA A 639 18.66 21.70 -13.60
C ALA A 639 19.59 21.41 -14.80
N ASP A 640 19.51 20.19 -15.34
CA ASP A 640 20.35 19.70 -16.43
C ASP A 640 19.57 19.63 -17.77
N TYR A 641 18.35 20.18 -17.82
CA TYR A 641 17.50 20.18 -19.00
C TYR A 641 17.86 21.32 -19.96
N ALA A 642 18.12 20.97 -21.23
CA ALA A 642 18.20 21.89 -22.34
C ALA A 642 17.12 21.54 -23.38
N PRO A 643 16.24 22.48 -23.78
CA PRO A 643 15.23 22.25 -24.80
C PRO A 643 15.86 21.83 -26.12
N THR A 644 15.37 20.75 -26.74
CA THR A 644 16.00 20.19 -27.94
C THR A 644 15.56 20.88 -29.24
N GLN A 645 14.53 21.73 -29.16
CA GLN A 645 13.91 22.44 -30.30
C GLN A 645 13.35 21.52 -31.39
N THR A 646 13.16 20.22 -31.10
CA THR A 646 12.48 19.29 -32.02
C THR A 646 11.02 19.70 -32.24
N SER A 647 10.50 19.45 -33.45
CA SER A 647 9.08 19.62 -33.75
C SER A 647 8.21 18.54 -33.09
N ASP A 648 8.79 17.38 -32.74
CA ASP A 648 8.13 16.27 -32.07
C ASP A 648 8.84 15.91 -30.75
N PRO A 649 8.45 16.54 -29.62
CA PRO A 649 9.07 16.27 -28.31
C PRO A 649 8.87 14.83 -27.83
N SER A 650 7.98 14.06 -28.46
CA SER A 650 7.78 12.66 -28.08
C SER A 650 8.89 11.72 -28.59
N SER A 651 9.68 12.19 -29.56
CA SER A 651 10.78 11.44 -30.17
C SER A 651 12.12 11.57 -29.42
N THR A 652 12.21 12.49 -28.47
CA THR A 652 13.47 12.86 -27.80
C THR A 652 13.44 12.57 -26.30
N HIS A 653 14.60 12.22 -25.74
CA HIS A 653 14.80 12.02 -24.31
C HIS A 653 15.74 13.08 -23.75
N VAL A 654 15.43 13.57 -22.56
CA VAL A 654 16.18 14.64 -21.88
C VAL A 654 16.52 14.26 -20.44
N PRO A 655 17.57 14.85 -19.83
CA PRO A 655 17.95 14.55 -18.45
C PRO A 655 16.85 14.89 -17.44
N LEU A 656 16.66 14.01 -16.45
CA LEU A 656 15.76 14.17 -15.31
C LEU A 656 16.54 13.93 -14.01
N ARG A 657 16.60 14.94 -13.15
CA ARG A 657 17.31 14.84 -11.87
C ARG A 657 16.40 14.34 -10.76
N VAL A 658 16.74 13.20 -10.16
CA VAL A 658 15.91 12.55 -9.13
C VAL A 658 16.66 12.44 -7.80
N ARG A 659 16.03 12.85 -6.69
CA ARG A 659 16.57 12.65 -5.32
C ARG A 659 16.11 11.29 -4.77
N THR A 660 17.04 10.43 -4.34
CA THR A 660 16.70 9.10 -3.75
C THR A 660 17.47 8.83 -2.46
N ASP A 661 16.90 8.04 -1.56
CA ASP A 661 17.49 7.54 -0.31
C ASP A 661 18.58 6.49 -0.53
N LYS A 662 18.66 5.88 -1.72
CA LYS A 662 19.50 4.69 -1.98
C LYS A 662 20.73 4.97 -2.84
N VAL A 663 20.90 6.19 -3.33
CA VAL A 663 22.00 6.56 -4.25
C VAL A 663 22.59 7.93 -3.84
N LYS A 664 23.86 8.14 -4.20
CA LYS A 664 24.79 9.22 -3.83
C LYS A 664 24.16 10.62 -3.61
N PRO A 665 24.76 11.49 -2.78
CA PRO A 665 24.28 12.85 -2.48
C PRO A 665 23.82 13.67 -3.69
N GLN A 666 24.51 13.54 -4.83
CA GLN A 666 24.31 14.32 -6.06
C GLN A 666 22.99 14.03 -6.81
N GLY A 667 22.29 12.94 -6.48
CA GLY A 667 21.07 12.50 -7.15
C GLY A 667 21.28 11.27 -8.04
N LEU A 668 20.20 10.79 -8.65
CA LEU A 668 20.21 9.75 -9.67
C LEU A 668 20.11 10.43 -11.04
N GLU A 669 21.07 10.17 -11.93
CA GLU A 669 20.99 10.53 -13.34
C GLU A 669 19.99 9.56 -14.01
N SER A 670 18.93 10.13 -14.57
CA SER A 670 17.83 9.45 -15.25
C SER A 670 17.48 10.29 -16.47
N CYS A 671 16.87 9.70 -17.50
CA CYS A 671 16.28 10.43 -18.61
C CYS A 671 14.77 10.21 -18.69
N ILE A 672 14.07 11.15 -19.30
CA ILE A 672 12.63 11.10 -19.54
C ILE A 672 12.32 11.67 -20.93
N GLN A 673 11.21 11.24 -21.52
CA GLN A 673 10.72 11.80 -22.78
C GLN A 673 10.42 13.31 -22.64
N GLU A 674 10.79 14.12 -23.62
CA GLU A 674 10.74 15.59 -23.52
C GLU A 674 9.32 16.13 -23.35
N ASP A 675 8.32 15.52 -24.00
CA ASP A 675 6.91 15.88 -23.79
C ASP A 675 6.45 15.72 -22.32
N VAL A 676 6.93 14.70 -21.60
CA VAL A 676 6.65 14.54 -20.17
C VAL A 676 7.45 15.56 -19.34
N MET A 677 8.68 15.92 -19.74
CA MET A 677 9.42 17.02 -19.12
C MET A 677 8.66 18.35 -19.24
N LEU A 678 8.09 18.65 -20.41
CA LEU A 678 7.28 19.86 -20.63
C LEU A 678 6.05 19.90 -19.71
N LEU A 679 5.40 18.76 -19.46
CA LEU A 679 4.31 18.67 -18.47
C LEU A 679 4.79 18.95 -17.04
N LEU A 680 5.98 18.49 -16.66
CA LEU A 680 6.56 18.76 -15.35
C LEU A 680 6.95 20.24 -15.19
N LEU A 681 7.45 20.88 -16.23
CA LEU A 681 7.74 22.31 -16.26
C LEU A 681 6.45 23.14 -16.12
N HIS A 682 5.38 22.76 -16.82
CA HIS A 682 4.08 23.43 -16.65
C HIS A 682 3.52 23.23 -15.23
N ALA A 683 3.68 22.04 -14.65
CA ALA A 683 3.31 21.78 -13.26
C ALA A 683 4.14 22.60 -12.25
N LYS A 684 5.43 22.84 -12.53
CA LYS A 684 6.30 23.76 -11.75
C LYS A 684 5.73 25.18 -11.78
N GLU A 685 5.31 25.64 -12.96
CA GLU A 685 4.71 26.97 -13.13
C GLU A 685 3.32 27.10 -12.49
N MET A 686 2.50 26.05 -12.50
CA MET A 686 1.27 26.02 -11.71
C MET A 686 1.56 26.10 -10.21
N ARG A 687 2.53 25.31 -9.72
CA ARG A 687 2.90 25.23 -8.30
C ARG A 687 3.40 26.55 -7.75
N SER A 688 4.13 27.34 -8.52
CA SER A 688 4.66 28.65 -8.07
C SER A 688 3.56 29.67 -7.73
N ASN A 689 2.29 29.37 -8.04
CA ASN A 689 1.14 30.17 -7.65
C ASN A 689 0.50 29.74 -6.31
N PHE A 690 0.98 28.67 -5.67
CA PHE A 690 0.47 28.17 -4.39
C PHE A 690 1.04 28.98 -3.23
N THR A 691 0.17 29.45 -2.32
CA THR A 691 0.55 30.38 -1.24
C THR A 691 0.43 29.78 0.16
N GLU A 692 -0.06 28.55 0.30
CA GLU A 692 -0.09 27.87 1.59
C GLU A 692 1.33 27.44 2.00
N ASP A 693 1.74 27.75 3.23
CA ASP A 693 3.08 27.46 3.78
C ASP A 693 3.50 26.01 3.57
N SER A 694 2.55 25.07 3.67
CA SER A 694 2.81 23.64 3.48
C SER A 694 3.30 23.27 2.08
N PHE A 695 3.08 24.13 1.08
CA PHE A 695 3.55 23.98 -0.30
C PHE A 695 4.64 25.00 -0.66
N ALA A 696 4.63 26.18 -0.05
CA ALA A 696 5.64 27.21 -0.29
C ALA A 696 6.98 26.91 0.40
N GLU A 697 6.94 26.34 1.61
CA GLU A 697 8.14 26.05 2.40
C GLU A 697 8.75 24.69 2.05
N PRO A 698 10.10 24.56 2.10
CA PRO A 698 10.77 23.27 1.98
C PRO A 698 10.36 22.30 3.10
N MET A 699 10.14 21.04 2.77
CA MET A 699 9.88 19.98 3.75
C MET A 699 11.02 18.95 3.76
N HIS A 700 11.27 18.34 4.92
CA HIS A 700 12.28 17.29 5.05
C HIS A 700 11.92 16.05 4.23
N TYR A 701 12.92 15.47 3.56
CA TYR A 701 12.75 14.23 2.78
C TYR A 701 12.12 13.13 3.65
N GLN A 702 10.97 12.57 3.22
CA GLN A 702 10.22 11.56 3.99
C GLN A 702 9.91 11.96 5.44
N SER A 703 9.76 13.26 5.70
CA SER A 703 9.54 13.80 7.06
C SER A 703 10.66 13.41 8.05
N ASN A 704 11.88 13.18 7.55
CA ASN A 704 13.05 12.86 8.34
C ASN A 704 14.06 14.02 8.31
N GLU A 705 14.16 14.75 9.42
CA GLU A 705 15.07 15.90 9.58
C GLU A 705 16.55 15.52 9.44
N HIS A 706 16.89 14.28 9.80
CA HIS A 706 18.25 13.74 9.70
C HIS A 706 18.57 13.13 8.32
N SER A 707 17.67 13.25 7.35
CA SER A 707 17.94 12.77 5.99
C SER A 707 19.12 13.53 5.38
N ALA A 708 20.07 12.79 4.79
CA ALA A 708 21.20 13.36 4.04
C ALA A 708 20.77 14.23 2.84
N LYS A 709 19.48 14.24 2.48
CA LYS A 709 18.91 15.05 1.40
C LYS A 709 18.35 16.40 1.86
N GLY A 710 18.37 16.68 3.17
CA GLY A 710 17.87 17.93 3.75
C GLY A 710 16.38 18.16 3.46
N SER A 711 16.00 19.44 3.40
CA SER A 711 14.66 19.90 3.03
C SER A 711 14.60 20.36 1.56
N PHE A 712 13.45 20.19 0.93
CA PHE A 712 13.17 20.68 -0.43
C PHE A 712 11.67 20.75 -0.68
N ARG A 713 11.28 21.38 -1.79
CA ARG A 713 9.88 21.50 -2.22
C ARG A 713 9.53 20.36 -3.18
N PRO A 714 8.62 19.43 -2.83
CA PRO A 714 8.22 18.38 -3.75
C PRO A 714 7.30 18.95 -4.84
N LEU A 715 7.68 18.75 -6.11
CA LEU A 715 6.94 19.24 -7.27
C LEU A 715 5.52 18.69 -7.30
N LEU A 716 5.36 17.39 -7.07
CA LEU A 716 4.09 16.67 -7.19
C LEU A 716 3.35 16.52 -5.85
N GLN A 717 3.48 17.50 -4.96
CA GLN A 717 2.77 17.51 -3.68
C GLN A 717 1.30 17.89 -3.85
N GLY A 718 0.40 16.92 -3.65
CA GLY A 718 -1.05 17.16 -3.67
C GLY A 718 -1.72 17.38 -2.30
N THR A 719 -0.98 17.30 -1.19
CA THR A 719 -1.51 17.50 0.17
C THR A 719 -0.48 18.17 1.08
N ALA A 720 -0.94 18.90 2.09
CA ALA A 720 -0.07 19.58 3.07
C ALA A 720 0.94 18.66 3.78
N LYS A 721 0.57 17.38 4.03
CA LYS A 721 1.45 16.38 4.64
C LYS A 721 2.14 15.46 3.62
N HIS A 722 1.94 15.70 2.33
CA HIS A 722 2.46 14.87 1.25
C HIS A 722 2.12 13.37 1.39
N THR A 723 0.91 13.02 1.85
CA THR A 723 0.52 11.63 2.18
C THR A 723 0.02 10.78 0.97
N GLY A 724 0.15 11.29 -0.25
CA GLY A 724 -0.35 10.68 -1.51
C GLY A 724 0.74 10.14 -2.45
N ILE A 725 1.89 9.74 -1.91
CA ILE A 725 3.11 9.39 -2.67
C ILE A 725 2.97 8.12 -3.54
N HIS A 726 1.98 7.27 -3.24
CA HIS A 726 1.75 6.00 -3.95
C HIS A 726 0.38 6.02 -4.62
N PRO A 727 0.30 6.44 -5.90
CA PRO A 727 -0.95 6.39 -6.65
C PRO A 727 -1.53 4.97 -6.67
N ASN A 728 -2.84 4.85 -6.48
CA ASN A 728 -3.55 3.58 -6.66
C ASN A 728 -3.87 3.39 -8.14
N MET A 729 -3.47 2.25 -8.72
CA MET A 729 -3.69 1.91 -10.13
C MET A 729 -5.13 1.50 -10.47
N ASP A 730 -5.93 1.08 -9.48
CA ASP A 730 -7.27 0.49 -9.68
C ASP A 730 -8.15 1.33 -10.63
N GLY A 731 -8.31 2.62 -10.35
CA GLY A 731 -9.14 3.51 -11.16
C GLY A 731 -8.58 3.79 -12.56
N TYR A 732 -7.25 3.85 -12.72
CA TYR A 732 -6.62 4.13 -14.01
C TYR A 732 -6.69 2.95 -14.96
N ILE A 733 -6.49 1.72 -14.45
CA ILE A 733 -6.65 0.49 -15.23
C ILE A 733 -8.12 0.32 -15.62
N PHE A 734 -9.05 0.54 -14.69
CA PHE A 734 -10.49 0.45 -14.97
C PHE A 734 -10.92 1.41 -16.11
N MET A 735 -10.54 2.69 -16.03
CA MET A 735 -10.86 3.68 -17.08
C MET A 735 -10.24 3.31 -18.44
N PHE A 736 -9.04 2.74 -18.44
CA PHE A 736 -8.38 2.33 -19.67
C PHE A 736 -9.06 1.12 -20.31
N GLU A 737 -9.45 0.11 -19.52
CA GLU A 737 -10.17 -1.06 -20.00
C GLU A 737 -11.58 -0.71 -20.52
N GLU A 738 -12.27 0.25 -19.89
CA GLU A 738 -13.52 0.82 -20.44
C GLU A 738 -13.28 1.48 -21.81
N TRP A 739 -12.18 2.22 -21.96
CA TRP A 739 -11.79 2.82 -23.24
C TRP A 739 -11.48 1.75 -24.30
N LEU A 740 -10.73 0.71 -23.97
CA LEU A 740 -10.47 -0.42 -24.88
C LEU A 740 -11.77 -1.10 -25.31
N GLY A 741 -12.68 -1.35 -24.37
CA GLY A 741 -14.00 -1.95 -24.63
C GLY A 741 -14.87 -1.09 -25.55
N LYS A 742 -14.87 0.23 -25.37
CA LYS A 742 -15.57 1.20 -26.25
C LYS A 742 -15.10 1.12 -27.71
N HIS A 743 -13.83 0.77 -27.93
CA HIS A 743 -13.24 0.62 -29.26
C HIS A 743 -13.22 -0.81 -29.80
N GLY A 744 -13.82 -1.76 -29.09
CA GLY A 744 -13.88 -3.17 -29.52
C GLY A 744 -12.52 -3.86 -29.57
N ILE A 745 -11.56 -3.41 -28.75
CA ILE A 745 -10.24 -4.03 -28.65
C ILE A 745 -10.33 -5.19 -27.66
N ASN A 746 -9.90 -6.38 -28.07
CA ASN A 746 -9.82 -7.53 -27.16
C ASN A 746 -8.61 -7.40 -26.24
N PHE A 747 -8.80 -7.65 -24.95
CA PHE A 747 -7.74 -7.61 -23.94
C PHE A 747 -8.02 -8.55 -22.78
N ASP A 748 -6.96 -9.01 -22.11
CA ASP A 748 -7.06 -9.70 -20.82
C ASP A 748 -7.16 -8.67 -19.70
N SER A 749 -8.34 -8.58 -19.07
CA SER A 749 -8.56 -7.66 -17.97
C SER A 749 -7.55 -7.90 -16.84
N LYS A 750 -6.98 -6.81 -16.33
CA LYS A 750 -6.12 -6.75 -15.15
C LYS A 750 -6.90 -6.30 -13.92
N ILE A 751 -8.23 -6.20 -14.02
CA ILE A 751 -9.15 -5.92 -12.94
C ILE A 751 -9.76 -7.21 -12.40
N THR A 752 -9.73 -7.36 -11.08
CA THR A 752 -10.42 -8.41 -10.35
C THR A 752 -11.42 -7.77 -9.40
N LEU A 753 -12.67 -8.24 -9.40
CA LEU A 753 -13.65 -7.84 -8.39
C LEU A 753 -13.28 -8.48 -7.06
N THR A 754 -12.92 -7.65 -6.09
CA THR A 754 -12.44 -8.11 -4.77
C THR A 754 -13.26 -7.48 -3.65
N PRO A 755 -13.50 -8.19 -2.54
CA PRO A 755 -14.08 -7.59 -1.36
C PRO A 755 -13.29 -6.35 -0.91
N SER A 756 -13.99 -5.29 -0.56
CA SER A 756 -13.36 -3.99 -0.31
C SER A 756 -12.25 -4.00 0.75
N ASN A 757 -12.30 -4.92 1.73
CA ASN A 757 -11.29 -5.10 2.78
C ASN A 757 -10.04 -5.90 2.36
N LEU A 758 -9.99 -6.50 1.16
CA LEU A 758 -8.94 -7.43 0.74
C LEU A 758 -8.17 -6.91 -0.49
N THR A 759 -6.87 -7.17 -0.58
CA THR A 759 -6.11 -7.02 -1.84
C THR A 759 -6.41 -8.17 -2.80
N VAL A 760 -6.05 -8.04 -4.09
CA VAL A 760 -6.19 -9.13 -5.09
C VAL A 760 -5.47 -10.40 -4.61
N GLU A 761 -4.21 -10.28 -4.19
CA GLU A 761 -3.43 -11.43 -3.69
C GLU A 761 -4.06 -12.09 -2.44
N GLN A 762 -4.66 -11.29 -1.55
CA GLN A 762 -5.36 -11.82 -0.38
C GLN A 762 -6.64 -12.54 -0.79
N PHE A 763 -7.41 -11.94 -1.69
CA PHE A 763 -8.68 -12.50 -2.14
C PHE A 763 -8.50 -13.84 -2.88
N GLU A 764 -7.53 -13.93 -3.79
CA GLU A 764 -7.24 -15.20 -4.48
C GLU A 764 -6.89 -16.32 -3.51
N ARG A 765 -6.05 -16.04 -2.49
CA ARG A 765 -5.74 -17.01 -1.44
C ARG A 765 -6.95 -17.41 -0.60
N LEU A 766 -7.82 -16.45 -0.28
CA LEU A 766 -9.04 -16.76 0.47
C LEU A 766 -10.02 -17.59 -0.34
N LYS A 767 -10.09 -17.35 -1.65
CA LYS A 767 -10.86 -18.14 -2.60
C LYS A 767 -10.31 -19.57 -2.70
N GLU A 768 -8.99 -19.74 -2.84
CA GLU A 768 -8.32 -21.06 -2.85
C GLU A 768 -8.60 -21.89 -1.58
N HIS A 769 -8.73 -21.22 -0.44
CA HIS A 769 -8.96 -21.88 0.86
C HIS A 769 -10.45 -21.91 1.30
N ASN A 770 -11.38 -21.45 0.45
CA ASN A 770 -12.80 -21.30 0.76
C ASN A 770 -13.06 -20.56 2.08
N LEU A 771 -12.35 -19.46 2.33
CA LEU A 771 -12.44 -18.63 3.54
C LEU A 771 -13.26 -17.35 3.29
N THR A 772 -14.44 -17.50 2.69
CA THR A 772 -15.32 -16.37 2.31
C THR A 772 -15.88 -15.63 3.52
N GLU A 773 -15.84 -16.21 4.71
CA GLU A 773 -16.22 -15.57 5.97
C GLU A 773 -15.32 -14.38 6.37
N LEU A 774 -14.15 -14.21 5.72
CA LEU A 774 -13.21 -13.12 5.98
C LEU A 774 -13.47 -11.88 5.10
N THR A 775 -14.51 -11.89 4.26
CA THR A 775 -14.89 -10.73 3.47
C THR A 775 -15.67 -9.73 4.33
N LYS A 776 -15.53 -8.43 4.03
CA LYS A 776 -16.35 -7.40 4.67
C LYS A 776 -17.82 -7.71 4.38
N VAL A 777 -18.63 -7.90 5.41
CA VAL A 777 -20.08 -8.03 5.28
C VAL A 777 -20.75 -6.69 5.57
N MET A 778 -21.80 -6.37 4.81
CA MET A 778 -22.71 -5.25 4.99
C MET A 778 -24.14 -5.74 4.91
N LEU A 779 -25.09 -5.02 5.49
CA LEU A 779 -26.51 -5.37 5.41
C LEU A 779 -27.27 -4.29 4.66
N CYS A 780 -28.14 -4.69 3.75
CA CYS A 780 -28.92 -3.80 2.91
C CYS A 780 -30.42 -4.06 3.13
N GLN A 781 -31.16 -3.06 3.62
CA GLN A 781 -32.61 -3.13 3.76
C GLN A 781 -33.27 -2.45 2.56
N TYR A 782 -34.06 -3.22 1.81
CA TYR A 782 -34.85 -2.70 0.70
C TYR A 782 -36.16 -2.09 1.18
N VAL A 783 -36.79 -1.23 0.37
CA VAL A 783 -38.08 -0.59 0.70
C VAL A 783 -39.18 -1.63 0.96
N ASP A 784 -39.18 -2.70 0.16
CA ASP A 784 -40.21 -3.74 0.17
C ASP A 784 -39.83 -4.97 1.03
N ILE A 785 -38.61 -5.00 1.59
CA ILE A 785 -38.12 -6.12 2.41
C ILE A 785 -37.84 -5.59 3.83
N PRO A 786 -38.64 -6.00 4.84
CA PRO A 786 -38.47 -5.50 6.20
C PRO A 786 -37.14 -5.94 6.83
N GLU A 787 -36.62 -7.10 6.45
CA GLU A 787 -35.34 -7.63 6.93
C GLU A 787 -34.16 -7.24 6.01
N PRO A 788 -33.08 -6.66 6.55
CA PRO A 788 -31.82 -6.43 5.85
C PRO A 788 -31.16 -7.72 5.33
N VAL A 789 -30.70 -7.67 4.08
CA VAL A 789 -30.00 -8.75 3.40
C VAL A 789 -28.49 -8.55 3.48
N ALA A 790 -27.75 -9.59 3.85
CA ALA A 790 -26.30 -9.55 3.91
C ALA A 790 -25.65 -9.61 2.52
N TYR A 791 -24.62 -8.79 2.29
CA TYR A 791 -23.80 -8.85 1.09
C TYR A 791 -22.35 -8.45 1.40
N SER A 792 -21.42 -8.85 0.53
CA SER A 792 -20.03 -8.36 0.58
C SER A 792 -19.80 -7.34 -0.54
N PRO A 793 -19.42 -6.08 -0.24
CA PRO A 793 -19.16 -5.10 -1.28
C PRO A 793 -17.88 -5.48 -2.03
N LEU A 794 -18.05 -5.72 -3.33
CA LEU A 794 -16.95 -5.96 -4.26
C LEU A 794 -16.56 -4.64 -4.93
N ILE A 795 -15.26 -4.40 -5.04
CA ILE A 795 -14.71 -3.27 -5.78
C ILE A 795 -13.65 -3.77 -6.78
N PRO A 796 -13.55 -3.15 -7.96
CA PRO A 796 -12.53 -3.49 -8.93
C PRO A 796 -11.16 -3.08 -8.39
N LYS A 797 -10.24 -4.04 -8.31
CA LYS A 797 -8.84 -3.84 -7.93
C LYS A 797 -7.91 -4.49 -8.93
N THR A 798 -6.66 -4.04 -8.98
CA THR A 798 -5.61 -4.66 -9.79
C THR A 798 -4.41 -5.09 -8.95
N SER A 799 -3.71 -6.14 -9.40
CA SER A 799 -2.37 -6.49 -8.87
C SER A 799 -1.27 -5.56 -9.41
N ILE A 800 -1.58 -4.80 -10.46
CA ILE A 800 -0.67 -3.85 -11.09
C ILE A 800 -0.43 -2.67 -10.14
N THR A 801 0.83 -2.32 -9.95
CA THR A 801 1.21 -1.17 -9.11
C THR A 801 2.01 -0.17 -9.95
N PRO A 802 2.25 1.07 -9.47
CA PRO A 802 3.15 1.99 -10.18
C PRO A 802 4.54 1.39 -10.43
N HIS A 803 4.98 0.44 -9.58
CA HIS A 803 6.25 -0.27 -9.78
C HIS A 803 6.23 -1.20 -11.01
N SER A 804 5.08 -1.75 -11.40
CA SER A 804 4.94 -2.58 -12.60
C SER A 804 5.33 -1.82 -13.87
N LEU A 805 5.05 -0.50 -13.94
CA LEU A 805 5.45 0.36 -15.06
C LEU A 805 6.97 0.42 -15.23
N ARG A 806 7.70 0.53 -14.11
CA ARG A 806 9.16 0.50 -14.10
C ARG A 806 9.70 -0.83 -14.57
N VAL A 807 9.16 -1.94 -14.05
CA VAL A 807 9.61 -3.29 -14.42
C VAL A 807 9.41 -3.51 -15.91
N GLN A 808 8.27 -3.09 -16.46
CA GLN A 808 7.98 -3.21 -17.88
C GLN A 808 8.93 -2.36 -18.73
N LEU A 809 9.16 -1.09 -18.38
CA LEU A 809 10.06 -0.21 -19.13
C LEU A 809 11.49 -0.79 -19.16
N ALA A 810 12.00 -1.23 -18.01
CA ALA A 810 13.33 -1.85 -17.92
C ALA A 810 13.41 -3.13 -18.76
N THR A 811 12.34 -3.94 -18.77
CA THR A 811 12.28 -5.17 -19.56
C THR A 811 12.27 -4.87 -21.06
N VAL A 812 11.46 -3.92 -21.51
CA VAL A 812 11.38 -3.52 -22.92
C VAL A 812 12.74 -3.01 -23.41
N ILE A 813 13.36 -2.05 -22.70
CA ILE A 813 14.66 -1.49 -23.08
C ILE A 813 15.72 -2.59 -23.11
N ASN A 814 15.81 -3.41 -22.05
CA ASN A 814 16.84 -4.45 -21.99
C ASN A 814 16.74 -5.44 -23.15
N ILE A 815 15.53 -5.88 -23.50
CA ILE A 815 15.34 -6.87 -24.57
C ILE A 815 15.55 -6.23 -25.96
N THR A 816 15.06 -5.00 -26.19
CA THR A 816 15.18 -4.38 -27.52
C THR A 816 16.57 -3.85 -27.81
N THR A 817 17.32 -3.39 -26.81
CA THR A 817 18.68 -2.86 -27.02
C THR A 817 19.78 -3.88 -26.73
N GLY A 818 19.53 -4.86 -25.86
CA GLY A 818 20.58 -5.74 -25.32
C GLY A 818 21.61 -5.02 -24.45
N ASP A 819 21.34 -3.76 -24.07
CA ASP A 819 22.29 -2.88 -23.37
C ASP A 819 21.79 -2.52 -21.96
N THR A 820 22.48 -3.04 -20.95
CA THR A 820 22.18 -2.76 -19.53
C THR A 820 22.50 -1.32 -19.14
N ASP A 821 23.42 -0.65 -19.84
CA ASP A 821 23.74 0.76 -19.61
C ASP A 821 22.64 1.68 -20.17
N ALA A 822 21.94 1.28 -21.25
CA ALA A 822 20.72 1.96 -21.68
C ALA A 822 19.62 1.90 -20.60
N VAL A 823 19.37 0.73 -19.99
CA VAL A 823 18.42 0.61 -18.87
C VAL A 823 18.83 1.48 -17.68
N LYS A 824 20.13 1.56 -17.40
CA LYS A 824 20.68 2.44 -16.35
C LYS A 824 20.49 3.92 -16.69
N ALA A 825 20.66 4.35 -17.94
CA ALA A 825 20.45 5.74 -18.35
C ALA A 825 19.00 6.19 -18.11
N TYR A 826 18.02 5.32 -18.38
CA TYR A 826 16.61 5.63 -18.11
C TYR A 826 16.29 5.56 -16.62
N THR A 827 16.63 4.45 -15.97
CA THR A 827 16.09 4.11 -14.64
C THR A 827 17.02 4.44 -13.48
N GLY A 828 18.30 4.74 -13.76
CA GLY A 828 19.39 4.90 -12.81
C GLY A 828 19.74 3.64 -12.00
N GLN A 829 19.36 2.44 -12.46
CA GLN A 829 19.61 1.18 -11.74
C GLN A 829 21.03 0.63 -11.97
N SER A 830 21.56 -0.06 -10.95
CA SER A 830 22.81 -0.83 -11.09
C SER A 830 22.60 -2.12 -11.88
N LYS A 831 23.65 -2.62 -12.57
CA LYS A 831 23.63 -3.88 -13.36
C LYS A 831 23.03 -5.06 -12.58
N GLY A 832 23.44 -5.26 -11.33
CA GLY A 832 22.90 -6.33 -10.47
C GLY A 832 21.42 -6.23 -10.15
N THR A 833 20.80 -5.05 -10.29
CA THR A 833 19.37 -4.83 -10.10
C THR A 833 18.57 -5.10 -11.40
N ILE A 834 19.19 -4.89 -12.56
CA ILE A 834 18.55 -5.02 -13.88
C ILE A 834 18.19 -6.49 -14.18
N GLY A 835 19.10 -7.43 -13.94
CA GLY A 835 18.84 -8.87 -14.11
C GLY A 835 17.75 -9.46 -13.17
N PHE A 836 17.33 -8.74 -12.13
CA PHE A 836 16.19 -9.14 -11.31
C PHE A 836 14.83 -8.74 -11.90
N TYR A 837 14.80 -7.74 -12.79
CA TYR A 837 13.57 -7.12 -13.32
C TYR A 837 13.21 -7.58 -14.73
N THR A 838 14.16 -8.12 -15.49
CA THR A 838 13.94 -8.65 -16.84
C THR A 838 13.32 -10.05 -16.79
N LYS A 839 11.98 -10.08 -16.72
CA LYS A 839 11.20 -11.31 -16.88
C LYS A 839 10.03 -11.00 -17.81
N ALA A 840 10.29 -11.06 -19.11
CA ALA A 840 9.23 -11.03 -20.11
C ALA A 840 8.55 -12.41 -20.17
N THR A 841 7.28 -12.42 -20.58
CA THR A 841 6.61 -13.65 -21.00
C THR A 841 7.28 -14.18 -22.28
N PRO A 842 7.18 -15.48 -22.60
CA PRO A 842 7.68 -16.01 -23.86
C PRO A 842 7.16 -15.22 -25.07
N GLU A 843 5.88 -14.84 -25.06
CA GLU A 843 5.24 -14.07 -26.12
C GLU A 843 5.80 -12.65 -26.23
N ASP A 844 5.94 -11.94 -25.09
CA ASP A 844 6.54 -10.60 -25.07
C ASP A 844 8.00 -10.63 -25.50
N THR A 845 8.73 -11.70 -25.15
CA THR A 845 10.13 -11.88 -25.55
C THR A 845 10.23 -12.00 -27.06
N ILE A 846 9.41 -12.87 -27.68
CA ILE A 846 9.38 -13.06 -29.14
C ILE A 846 9.04 -11.74 -29.85
N ALA A 847 8.02 -11.02 -29.38
CA ALA A 847 7.61 -9.75 -29.98
C ALA A 847 8.72 -8.68 -29.90
N LEU A 848 9.38 -8.57 -28.75
CA LEU A 848 10.47 -7.61 -28.53
C LEU A 848 11.75 -8.01 -29.29
N THR A 849 12.06 -9.30 -29.41
CA THR A 849 13.17 -9.79 -30.23
C THR A 849 12.94 -9.50 -31.71
N THR A 850 11.71 -9.69 -32.22
CA THR A 850 11.38 -9.31 -33.61
C THR A 850 11.64 -7.81 -33.87
N ILE A 851 11.40 -6.96 -32.87
CA ILE A 851 11.71 -5.52 -32.94
C ILE A 851 13.22 -5.29 -32.88
N LYS A 852 13.94 -5.99 -31.98
CA LYS A 852 15.40 -5.98 -31.92
C LYS A 852 16.00 -6.31 -33.28
N ASP A 853 15.51 -7.35 -33.96
CA ASP A 853 16.00 -7.80 -35.26
C ASP A 853 15.72 -6.80 -36.39
N LYS A 854 14.59 -6.07 -36.31
CA LYS A 854 14.27 -4.97 -37.23
C LYS A 854 15.09 -3.70 -36.97
N VAL A 855 15.45 -3.44 -35.72
CA VAL A 855 16.27 -2.28 -35.31
C VAL A 855 17.76 -2.54 -35.54
N GLN A 856 18.19 -3.80 -35.41
CA GLN A 856 19.56 -4.26 -35.66
C GLN A 856 19.66 -4.89 -37.06
N SER A 857 19.45 -4.10 -38.12
CA SER A 857 19.59 -4.58 -39.49
C SER A 857 20.95 -5.27 -39.73
N SER A 858 20.91 -6.52 -40.20
CA SER A 858 21.97 -7.46 -40.62
C SER A 858 22.32 -8.61 -39.64
N SER A 859 21.88 -9.81 -39.99
CA SER A 859 22.14 -11.09 -39.30
C SER A 859 23.27 -11.90 -39.94
N SER A 860 24.27 -11.26 -40.55
CA SER A 860 25.49 -11.97 -40.98
C SER A 860 26.58 -11.79 -39.93
N VAL A 861 26.57 -12.64 -38.90
CA VAL A 861 27.76 -12.85 -38.06
C VAL A 861 28.85 -13.40 -38.98
N VAL A 862 29.98 -12.70 -39.06
CA VAL A 862 31.11 -13.13 -39.89
C VAL A 862 31.80 -14.29 -39.21
N THR A 863 32.02 -15.38 -39.95
CA THR A 863 32.69 -16.56 -39.41
C THR A 863 34.19 -16.28 -39.23
N ALA A 864 34.84 -16.92 -38.24
CA ALA A 864 36.29 -16.82 -38.11
C ALA A 864 37.05 -17.45 -39.31
N GLU A 865 36.36 -18.22 -40.16
CA GLU A 865 36.86 -18.75 -41.44
C GLU A 865 36.86 -17.65 -42.51
N GLU A 866 35.77 -16.89 -42.64
CA GLU A 866 35.67 -15.76 -43.59
C GLU A 866 36.61 -14.60 -43.25
N SER A 867 37.02 -14.46 -41.99
CA SER A 867 38.00 -13.45 -41.55
C SER A 867 39.45 -13.95 -41.54
N LEU A 868 39.75 -15.14 -42.07
CA LEU A 868 41.08 -15.73 -42.03
C LEU A 868 42.05 -14.97 -42.95
N VAL A 869 43.23 -14.64 -42.41
CA VAL A 869 44.34 -14.12 -43.23
C VAL A 869 44.83 -15.21 -44.17
N THR A 870 44.88 -14.95 -45.48
CA THR A 870 45.39 -15.91 -46.46
C THR A 870 46.84 -15.62 -46.84
N GLU A 871 47.53 -16.63 -47.37
CA GLU A 871 48.91 -16.47 -47.86
C GLU A 871 48.99 -15.42 -48.98
N GLU A 872 47.96 -15.32 -49.82
CA GLU A 872 47.87 -14.33 -50.89
C GLU A 872 47.77 -12.89 -50.34
N MET A 873 46.98 -12.67 -49.28
CA MET A 873 46.87 -11.36 -48.61
C MET A 873 48.20 -10.92 -48.00
N LEU A 874 48.97 -11.87 -47.46
CA LEU A 874 50.30 -11.58 -46.90
C LEU A 874 51.31 -11.29 -48.00
N ARG A 875 51.32 -12.06 -49.09
CA ARG A 875 52.19 -11.81 -50.25
C ARG A 875 51.94 -10.44 -50.86
N GLN A 876 50.68 -10.03 -51.03
CA GLN A 876 50.33 -8.68 -51.50
C GLN A 876 50.91 -7.59 -50.58
N VAL A 877 50.77 -7.72 -49.26
CA VAL A 877 51.32 -6.73 -48.31
C VAL A 877 52.84 -6.69 -48.34
N PHE A 878 53.53 -7.83 -48.45
CA PHE A 878 54.98 -7.85 -48.53
C PHE A 878 55.50 -7.38 -49.90
N ASP A 879 54.83 -7.72 -51.00
CA ASP A 879 55.20 -7.28 -52.35
C ASP A 879 55.00 -5.75 -52.51
N ASP A 880 53.89 -5.19 -52.02
CA ASP A 880 53.62 -3.74 -52.01
C ASP A 880 54.59 -2.97 -51.08
N SER A 881 55.14 -3.62 -50.06
CA SER A 881 56.10 -3.03 -49.12
C SER A 881 57.54 -2.94 -49.67
N THR A 882 57.86 -3.58 -50.80
CA THR A 882 59.23 -3.57 -51.38
C THR A 882 59.65 -2.24 -52.01
N GLY A 883 58.77 -1.23 -52.04
CA GLY A 883 59.04 0.09 -52.64
C GLY A 883 58.80 1.31 -51.73
N ILE A 884 58.51 1.14 -50.44
CA ILE A 884 58.13 2.25 -49.53
C ILE A 884 59.16 2.39 -48.40
N ASP A 885 59.59 3.64 -48.16
CA ASP A 885 60.49 4.04 -47.08
C ASP A 885 60.10 3.43 -45.72
N SER A 886 61.11 3.03 -44.95
CA SER A 886 61.05 2.31 -43.67
C SER A 886 60.28 3.00 -42.51
N GLU A 887 59.53 4.07 -42.77
CA GLU A 887 58.76 4.82 -41.76
C GLU A 887 57.27 4.46 -41.67
N ILE A 888 56.67 3.81 -42.68
CA ILE A 888 55.30 3.29 -42.59
C ILE A 888 55.37 1.84 -42.10
N GLY A 889 55.29 1.65 -40.78
CA GLY A 889 55.38 0.34 -40.15
C GLY A 889 54.35 -0.66 -40.68
N LEU A 890 54.74 -1.94 -40.77
CA LEU A 890 53.87 -3.03 -41.23
C LEU A 890 52.53 -3.05 -40.44
N PRO A 891 51.39 -3.42 -41.07
CA PRO A 891 50.06 -3.41 -40.45
C PRO A 891 49.82 -4.58 -39.48
N PHE A 892 50.80 -4.88 -38.63
CA PHE A 892 50.76 -5.94 -37.63
C PHE A 892 51.07 -5.40 -36.24
N PHE A 893 50.40 -5.95 -35.24
CA PHE A 893 50.72 -5.74 -33.84
C PHE A 893 51.47 -6.96 -33.29
N ALA A 894 52.63 -6.74 -32.66
CA ALA A 894 53.30 -7.73 -31.82
C ALA A 894 53.83 -7.04 -30.57
N GLY A 895 53.97 -7.79 -29.47
CA GLY A 895 54.55 -7.28 -28.23
C GLY A 895 56.07 -7.06 -28.31
N SER A 896 56.75 -7.76 -29.23
CA SER A 896 58.19 -7.65 -29.50
C SER A 896 58.45 -7.04 -30.89
N GLY A 897 59.33 -6.05 -30.95
CA GLY A 897 59.80 -5.46 -32.21
C GLY A 897 60.60 -6.45 -33.08
N ASP A 898 61.30 -7.39 -32.45
CA ASP A 898 62.06 -8.43 -33.15
C ASP A 898 61.15 -9.37 -33.93
N ALA A 899 59.95 -9.64 -33.42
CA ALA A 899 58.95 -10.45 -34.13
C ALA A 899 58.48 -9.80 -35.43
N LEU A 900 58.27 -8.47 -35.42
CA LEU A 900 57.92 -7.72 -36.63
C LEU A 900 59.08 -7.65 -37.62
N LYS A 901 60.31 -7.55 -37.12
CA LYS A 901 61.52 -7.58 -37.93
C LYS A 901 61.70 -8.92 -38.64
N VAL A 902 61.59 -10.03 -37.92
CA VAL A 902 61.67 -11.39 -38.50
C VAL A 902 60.53 -11.62 -39.50
N LEU A 903 59.31 -11.19 -39.16
CA LEU A 903 58.17 -11.25 -40.07
C LEU A 903 58.46 -10.50 -41.39
N ASN A 904 59.06 -9.31 -41.30
CA ASN A 904 59.45 -8.50 -42.45
C ASN A 904 60.54 -9.16 -43.30
N GLU A 905 61.63 -9.60 -42.67
CA GLU A 905 62.79 -10.23 -43.33
C GLU A 905 62.43 -11.55 -44.01
N SER A 906 61.44 -12.26 -43.48
CA SER A 906 60.93 -13.51 -44.05
C SER A 906 60.17 -13.33 -45.38
N GLY A 907 59.70 -12.11 -45.68
CA GLY A 907 58.88 -11.81 -46.86
C GLY A 907 57.63 -12.70 -46.96
N GLY A 908 57.07 -13.11 -45.81
CA GLY A 908 55.93 -14.02 -45.75
C GLY A 908 56.25 -15.50 -45.98
N ARG A 909 57.53 -15.91 -46.01
CA ARG A 909 57.96 -17.32 -46.18
C ARG A 909 58.41 -17.92 -44.86
N GLY A 910 58.09 -19.19 -44.60
CA GLY A 910 58.50 -19.86 -43.35
C GLY A 910 57.80 -19.27 -42.12
N ILE A 911 56.55 -18.82 -42.29
CA ILE A 911 55.66 -18.35 -41.22
C ILE A 911 54.47 -19.29 -41.09
N ALA A 912 53.87 -19.36 -39.91
CA ALA A 912 52.64 -20.11 -39.69
C ALA A 912 51.45 -19.15 -39.50
N ILE A 913 50.41 -19.33 -40.31
CA ILE A 913 49.18 -18.55 -40.22
C ILE A 913 48.21 -19.32 -39.32
N ASN A 914 48.01 -18.85 -38.08
CA ASN A 914 47.00 -19.38 -37.17
C ASN A 914 45.76 -18.46 -37.18
N TYR A 915 44.59 -18.99 -36.83
CA TYR A 915 43.35 -18.20 -36.81
C TYR A 915 43.45 -16.94 -35.93
N THR A 916 44.08 -17.06 -34.75
CA THR A 916 44.19 -15.95 -33.78
C THR A 916 45.41 -15.06 -33.99
N HIS A 917 46.43 -15.50 -34.73
CA HIS A 917 47.69 -14.77 -34.90
C HIS A 917 48.54 -15.38 -36.02
N ILE A 918 49.54 -14.63 -36.49
CA ILE A 918 50.59 -15.10 -37.40
C ILE A 918 51.85 -15.32 -36.56
N CYS A 919 52.46 -16.50 -36.69
CA CYS A 919 53.71 -16.84 -36.05
C CYS A 919 54.87 -16.65 -37.04
N PRO A 920 55.80 -15.70 -36.78
CA PRO A 920 56.93 -15.44 -37.67
C PRO A 920 57.98 -16.57 -37.69
N TYR A 921 57.84 -17.58 -36.83
CA TYR A 921 58.79 -18.69 -36.69
C TYR A 921 58.18 -20.06 -37.06
N ASP A 922 57.14 -20.10 -37.89
CA ASP A 922 56.53 -21.36 -38.35
C ASP A 922 56.10 -22.30 -37.20
N ASN A 923 55.52 -21.74 -36.13
CA ASN A 923 55.16 -22.45 -34.89
C ASN A 923 56.34 -23.16 -34.18
N LYS A 924 57.59 -22.82 -34.51
CA LYS A 924 58.80 -23.29 -33.83
C LYS A 924 59.28 -22.19 -32.87
N CYS A 925 58.85 -22.25 -31.61
CA CYS A 925 59.15 -21.23 -30.60
C CYS A 925 60.68 -21.06 -30.43
N PRO A 926 61.23 -19.83 -30.55
CA PRO A 926 62.63 -19.56 -30.26
C PRO A 926 62.90 -19.69 -28.75
N GLU A 927 64.17 -19.91 -28.38
CA GLU A 927 64.55 -20.19 -26.98
C GLU A 927 64.14 -19.08 -26.01
N GLU A 928 64.21 -17.82 -26.47
CA GLU A 928 63.73 -16.65 -25.71
C GLU A 928 62.23 -16.72 -25.37
N VAL A 929 61.39 -17.10 -26.33
CA VAL A 929 59.94 -17.29 -26.13
C VAL A 929 59.67 -18.49 -25.22
N ILE A 930 60.44 -19.57 -25.35
CA ILE A 930 60.30 -20.76 -24.51
C ILE A 930 60.62 -20.42 -23.05
N ILE A 931 61.68 -19.65 -22.81
CA ILE A 931 62.10 -19.22 -21.47
C ILE A 931 61.07 -18.26 -20.85
N GLU A 932 60.57 -17.30 -21.63
CA GLU A 932 59.70 -16.23 -21.10
C GLU A 932 58.23 -16.65 -20.98
N HIS A 933 57.68 -17.29 -22.01
CA HIS A 933 56.25 -17.56 -22.13
C HIS A 933 55.91 -19.06 -22.14
N GLY A 934 56.91 -19.93 -22.27
CA GLY A 934 56.71 -21.36 -22.46
C GLY A 934 56.35 -21.72 -23.91
N ARG A 935 56.37 -23.04 -24.21
CA ARG A 935 56.11 -23.55 -25.56
C ARG A 935 54.63 -23.38 -25.94
N MET A 936 54.38 -22.83 -27.13
CA MET A 936 53.05 -22.74 -27.75
C MET A 936 51.99 -21.95 -26.95
N ASN A 937 52.40 -21.13 -25.99
CA ASN A 937 51.51 -20.23 -25.24
C ASN A 937 51.28 -18.91 -26.00
N CYS A 938 50.76 -19.02 -27.23
CA CYS A 938 50.64 -17.87 -28.15
C CYS A 938 49.71 -16.75 -27.64
N HIS A 939 48.86 -17.04 -26.66
CA HIS A 939 48.00 -16.06 -25.99
C HIS A 939 48.81 -14.99 -25.26
N GLU A 940 49.87 -15.38 -24.55
CA GLU A 940 50.77 -14.45 -23.82
C GLU A 940 52.08 -14.16 -24.57
N CYS A 941 52.40 -14.91 -25.63
CA CYS A 941 53.59 -14.71 -26.45
C CYS A 941 53.68 -13.29 -27.03
N SER A 942 54.80 -12.62 -26.77
CA SER A 942 55.15 -11.30 -27.31
C SER A 942 55.48 -11.33 -28.81
N HIS A 943 55.87 -12.48 -29.36
CA HIS A 943 56.18 -12.65 -30.79
C HIS A 943 54.98 -13.04 -31.67
N ALA A 944 53.78 -13.21 -31.09
CA ALA A 944 52.57 -13.46 -31.87
C ALA A 944 52.12 -12.18 -32.59
N CYS A 945 52.19 -12.16 -33.92
CA CYS A 945 51.79 -11.02 -34.74
C CYS A 945 50.29 -11.06 -35.05
N ILE A 946 49.57 -9.95 -34.87
CA ILE A 946 48.10 -9.90 -34.93
C ILE A 946 47.64 -8.76 -35.81
N THR A 947 46.54 -8.98 -36.54
CA THR A 947 45.94 -7.98 -37.44
C THR A 947 44.46 -7.78 -37.13
N SER A 948 43.84 -6.75 -37.70
CA SER A 948 42.40 -6.49 -37.61
C SER A 948 41.55 -7.65 -38.14
N HIS A 949 42.09 -8.54 -38.96
CA HIS A 949 41.40 -9.74 -39.46
C HIS A 949 41.29 -10.85 -38.41
N ASN A 950 42.26 -10.93 -37.49
CA ASN A 950 42.25 -11.95 -36.43
C ASN A 950 41.26 -11.64 -35.28
N LYS A 951 40.62 -10.45 -35.28
CA LYS A 951 39.78 -9.98 -34.17
C LYS A 951 38.62 -10.94 -33.82
N VAL A 952 37.97 -11.52 -34.83
CA VAL A 952 36.85 -12.46 -34.66
C VAL A 952 37.33 -13.75 -33.99
N ALA A 953 38.42 -14.34 -34.50
CA ALA A 953 39.01 -15.55 -33.96
C ALA A 953 39.55 -15.36 -32.52
N ILE A 954 40.11 -14.19 -32.20
CA ILE A 954 40.59 -13.86 -30.85
C ILE A 954 39.41 -13.74 -29.88
N GLY A 955 38.32 -13.08 -30.30
CA GLY A 955 37.09 -13.00 -29.51
C GLY A 955 36.53 -14.39 -29.19
N ALA A 956 36.45 -15.26 -30.20
CA ALA A 956 36.05 -16.65 -30.03
C ALA A 956 36.98 -17.44 -29.09
N ALA A 957 38.30 -17.26 -29.20
CA ALA A 957 39.28 -17.91 -28.32
C ALA A 957 39.15 -17.47 -26.84
N ALA A 958 38.91 -16.18 -26.60
CA ALA A 958 38.66 -15.66 -25.27
C ALA A 958 37.35 -16.22 -24.67
N ARG A 959 36.28 -16.25 -25.47
CA ARG A 959 34.97 -16.81 -25.10
C ARG A 959 35.09 -18.29 -24.72
N LYS A 960 35.79 -19.08 -25.55
CA LYS A 960 36.08 -20.49 -25.27
C LYS A 960 36.76 -20.67 -23.90
N ALA A 961 37.80 -19.89 -23.61
CA ALA A 961 38.51 -20.00 -22.34
C ALA A 961 37.61 -19.62 -21.14
N LEU A 962 36.76 -18.60 -21.27
CA LEU A 962 35.81 -18.21 -20.22
C LEU A 962 34.73 -19.28 -19.97
N GLU A 963 34.24 -19.93 -21.03
CA GLU A 963 33.30 -21.05 -20.91
C GLU A 963 33.94 -22.25 -20.20
N GLU A 964 35.18 -22.60 -20.54
CA GLU A 964 35.93 -23.67 -19.87
C GLU A 964 36.21 -23.33 -18.39
N ALA A 965 36.57 -22.09 -18.07
CA ALA A 965 36.73 -21.64 -16.68
C ALA A 965 35.43 -21.78 -15.87
N LYS A 966 34.29 -21.48 -16.50
CA LYS A 966 32.97 -21.65 -15.88
C LYS A 966 32.65 -23.12 -15.62
N GLU A 967 32.98 -24.02 -16.55
CA GLU A 967 32.83 -25.46 -16.33
C GLU A 967 33.65 -25.95 -15.14
N TYR A 968 34.93 -25.54 -15.04
CA TYR A 968 35.77 -25.90 -13.89
C TYR A 968 35.22 -25.32 -12.58
N THR A 969 34.64 -24.11 -12.60
CA THR A 969 33.99 -23.52 -11.42
C THR A 969 32.77 -24.33 -10.96
N VAL A 970 31.97 -24.83 -11.89
CA VAL A 970 30.84 -25.73 -11.56
C VAL A 970 31.36 -27.05 -11.00
N MET A 971 32.41 -27.63 -11.58
CA MET A 971 33.04 -28.87 -11.08
C MET A 971 33.64 -28.69 -9.69
N LEU A 972 34.23 -27.52 -9.38
CA LEU A 972 34.75 -27.16 -8.06
C LEU A 972 33.66 -27.12 -6.97
N MET A 973 32.46 -26.65 -7.34
CA MET A 973 31.31 -26.65 -6.43
C MET A 973 30.80 -28.06 -6.12
N SER A 974 30.97 -29.01 -7.05
CA SER A 974 30.53 -30.40 -6.88
C SER A 974 31.59 -31.35 -6.33
N SER A 975 32.89 -31.02 -6.38
CA SER A 975 33.96 -31.91 -5.92
C SER A 975 34.12 -31.87 -4.38
N THR A 976 34.26 -33.06 -3.78
CA THR A 976 34.49 -33.26 -2.34
C THR A 976 35.95 -33.63 -2.01
N ASN A 977 36.83 -33.77 -3.02
CA ASN A 977 38.22 -34.18 -2.87
C ASN A 977 39.17 -32.97 -2.92
N GLY A 978 40.04 -32.81 -1.91
CA GLY A 978 40.98 -31.69 -1.82
C GLY A 978 42.00 -31.63 -2.96
N ALA A 979 42.55 -32.77 -3.40
CA ALA A 979 43.54 -32.80 -4.48
C ALA A 979 42.91 -32.49 -5.86
N GLU A 980 41.69 -32.98 -6.07
CA GLU A 980 40.90 -32.68 -7.28
C GLU A 980 40.51 -31.20 -7.31
N ARG A 981 40.11 -30.62 -6.18
CA ARG A 981 39.84 -29.18 -6.06
C ARG A 981 41.04 -28.32 -6.42
N SER A 982 42.22 -28.62 -5.88
CA SER A 982 43.43 -27.87 -6.23
C SER A 982 43.78 -27.97 -7.72
N GLN A 983 43.60 -29.15 -8.34
CA GLN A 983 43.81 -29.31 -9.78
C GLN A 983 42.79 -28.53 -10.62
N LEU A 984 41.51 -28.51 -10.21
CA LEU A 984 40.46 -27.76 -10.89
C LEU A 984 40.63 -26.24 -10.71
N GLU A 985 41.08 -25.78 -9.55
CA GLU A 985 41.44 -24.37 -9.30
C GLU A 985 42.59 -23.93 -10.21
N MET A 986 43.65 -24.74 -10.33
CA MET A 986 44.76 -24.46 -11.25
C MET A 986 44.28 -24.37 -12.70
N LYS A 987 43.41 -25.30 -13.15
CA LYS A 987 42.84 -25.26 -14.50
C LYS A 987 41.92 -24.06 -14.73
N CYS A 988 41.12 -23.68 -13.74
CA CYS A 988 40.25 -22.50 -13.81
C CYS A 988 41.08 -21.22 -13.94
N ASN A 989 42.10 -21.06 -13.09
CA ASN A 989 42.99 -19.90 -13.13
C ASN A 989 43.77 -19.82 -14.46
N GLU A 990 44.20 -20.96 -15.00
CA GLU A 990 44.86 -20.99 -16.31
C GLU A 990 43.95 -20.52 -17.45
N GLN A 991 42.68 -20.95 -17.46
CA GLN A 991 41.72 -20.49 -18.46
C GLN A 991 41.39 -19.00 -18.33
N ILE A 992 41.29 -18.48 -17.10
CA ILE A 992 41.12 -17.04 -16.84
C ILE A 992 42.34 -16.26 -17.35
N ARG A 993 43.56 -16.80 -17.17
CA ARG A 993 44.81 -16.22 -17.67
C ARG A 993 44.80 -16.17 -19.19
N ILE A 994 44.44 -17.26 -19.87
CA ILE A 994 44.33 -17.32 -21.34
C ILE A 994 43.31 -16.29 -21.86
N ALA A 995 42.12 -16.25 -21.26
CA ALA A 995 41.06 -15.31 -21.65
C ALA A 995 41.52 -13.85 -21.51
N SER A 996 42.18 -13.52 -20.40
CA SER A 996 42.63 -12.16 -20.11
C SER A 996 43.63 -11.65 -21.17
N HIS A 997 44.62 -12.47 -21.54
CA HIS A 997 45.61 -12.07 -22.55
C HIS A 997 44.99 -11.88 -23.95
N TRP A 998 44.06 -12.75 -24.34
CA TRP A 998 43.33 -12.58 -25.60
C TRP A 998 42.43 -11.34 -25.59
N LEU A 999 41.73 -11.07 -24.49
CA LEU A 999 40.90 -9.87 -24.35
C LEU A 999 41.73 -8.59 -24.40
N THR A 1000 42.93 -8.57 -23.83
CA THR A 1000 43.85 -7.43 -23.93
C THR A 1000 44.25 -7.17 -25.39
N LYS A 1001 44.69 -8.22 -26.11
CA LYS A 1001 45.05 -8.15 -27.54
C LYS A 1001 43.86 -7.72 -28.41
N HIS A 1002 42.67 -8.25 -28.11
CA HIS A 1002 41.41 -7.91 -28.77
C HIS A 1002 41.02 -6.44 -28.56
N SER A 1003 41.06 -5.96 -27.32
CA SER A 1003 40.74 -4.57 -26.98
C SER A 1003 41.70 -3.59 -27.64
N PHE A 1004 42.99 -3.94 -27.72
CA PHE A 1004 44.00 -3.09 -28.34
C PHE A 1004 43.75 -2.88 -29.85
N ILE A 1005 43.43 -3.94 -30.58
CA ILE A 1005 43.09 -3.87 -32.01
C ILE A 1005 41.77 -3.12 -32.22
N ARG A 1006 40.77 -3.34 -31.36
CA ARG A 1006 39.49 -2.62 -31.39
C ARG A 1006 39.65 -1.11 -31.24
N GLN A 1007 40.59 -0.67 -30.40
CA GLN A 1007 40.88 0.75 -30.18
C GLN A 1007 41.67 1.39 -31.34
N ASN A 1008 42.18 0.59 -32.29
CA ASN A 1008 43.01 1.02 -33.41
C ASN A 1008 42.53 0.39 -34.74
N PRO A 1009 41.27 0.61 -35.16
CA PRO A 1009 40.61 -0.17 -36.23
C PRO A 1009 41.31 -0.06 -37.59
N ASP A 1010 41.86 1.11 -37.92
CA ASP A 1010 42.43 1.41 -39.24
C ASP A 1010 43.94 1.08 -39.34
N LYS A 1011 44.61 0.81 -38.22
CA LYS A 1011 46.08 0.75 -38.14
C LYS A 1011 46.68 -0.62 -38.50
N TYR A 1012 45.92 -1.70 -38.31
CA TYR A 1012 46.41 -3.08 -38.43
C TYR A 1012 45.66 -3.88 -39.50
N VAL A 1013 45.19 -3.19 -40.54
CA VAL A 1013 44.42 -3.78 -41.65
C VAL A 1013 45.35 -4.14 -42.80
N ILE A 1014 45.36 -5.42 -43.19
CA ILE A 1014 46.17 -5.94 -44.32
C ILE A 1014 45.45 -5.73 -45.67
N SER A 1015 44.11 -5.78 -45.71
CA SER A 1015 43.29 -5.55 -46.91
C SER A 1015 41.80 -5.38 -46.56
N GLY A 1016 41.01 -4.72 -47.41
CA GLY A 1016 39.54 -4.68 -47.33
C GLY A 1016 38.93 -3.91 -46.15
N VAL A 1017 39.29 -2.62 -45.98
CA VAL A 1017 38.83 -1.75 -44.88
C VAL A 1017 37.29 -1.68 -44.79
N ASP A 1018 36.59 -1.54 -45.93
CA ASP A 1018 35.12 -1.44 -45.96
C ASP A 1018 34.42 -2.73 -45.54
N ALA A 1019 34.99 -3.90 -45.85
CA ALA A 1019 34.44 -5.20 -45.45
C ALA A 1019 34.53 -5.42 -43.94
N LEU A 1020 35.63 -4.97 -43.30
CA LEU A 1020 35.87 -5.10 -41.86
C LEU A 1020 34.94 -4.26 -40.97
N SER A 1021 34.37 -3.18 -41.53
CA SER A 1021 33.39 -2.31 -40.87
C SER A 1021 32.03 -3.01 -40.65
N ASN A 1022 31.74 -4.05 -41.44
CA ASN A 1022 30.50 -4.82 -41.40
C ASN A 1022 30.58 -6.06 -40.48
N TYR A 1023 31.74 -6.35 -39.88
CA TYR A 1023 31.93 -7.53 -39.03
C TYR A 1023 31.23 -7.31 -37.67
N LYS A 1024 30.03 -7.88 -37.50
CA LYS A 1024 29.28 -7.86 -36.24
C LYS A 1024 29.81 -8.93 -35.27
N TYR A 1025 29.98 -8.55 -34.00
CA TYR A 1025 30.41 -9.45 -32.92
C TYR A 1025 29.23 -10.17 -32.26
N VAL A 1026 29.46 -11.40 -31.80
CA VAL A 1026 28.59 -12.06 -30.84
C VAL A 1026 28.83 -11.41 -29.46
N SER A 1027 27.80 -10.83 -28.85
CA SER A 1027 27.93 -10.02 -27.62
C SER A 1027 28.59 -10.80 -26.46
N ASP A 1028 29.32 -10.08 -25.60
CA ASP A 1028 30.06 -10.66 -24.47
C ASP A 1028 29.19 -10.84 -23.20
N GLU A 1029 28.01 -10.20 -23.11
CA GLU A 1029 27.32 -10.01 -21.82
C GLU A 1029 26.14 -10.95 -21.54
N GLU A 1030 25.69 -11.81 -22.47
CA GLU A 1030 24.56 -12.71 -22.19
C GLU A 1030 24.87 -14.17 -22.49
N LEU A 1031 24.90 -14.97 -21.42
CA LEU A 1031 25.13 -16.42 -21.44
C LEU A 1031 23.89 -17.21 -21.93
N SER A 1032 22.93 -16.56 -22.60
CA SER A 1032 21.80 -17.20 -23.26
C SER A 1032 21.23 -16.34 -24.40
N CYS A 1033 21.48 -16.80 -25.63
CA CYS A 1033 21.02 -16.35 -26.96
C CYS A 1033 21.99 -15.39 -27.71
N ASP A 1034 22.54 -15.71 -28.89
CA ASP A 1034 22.15 -16.67 -29.92
C ASP A 1034 23.11 -17.85 -30.07
N LEU A 1035 22.67 -19.06 -29.68
CA LEU A 1035 23.43 -20.29 -29.89
C LEU A 1035 23.77 -20.51 -31.37
N MET A 1036 22.92 -20.11 -32.32
CA MET A 1036 23.24 -20.15 -33.75
C MET A 1036 24.37 -19.19 -34.12
N ALA A 1037 24.40 -17.98 -33.57
CA ALA A 1037 25.47 -17.02 -33.82
C ALA A 1037 26.82 -17.56 -33.32
N GLN A 1038 26.85 -18.19 -32.14
CA GLN A 1038 28.04 -18.85 -31.62
C GLN A 1038 28.47 -20.06 -32.47
N LEU A 1039 27.52 -20.90 -32.89
CA LEU A 1039 27.80 -22.03 -33.77
C LEU A 1039 28.32 -21.57 -35.14
N ASN A 1040 27.80 -20.46 -35.68
CA ASN A 1040 28.26 -19.84 -36.92
C ASN A 1040 29.66 -19.22 -36.77
N GLU A 1041 29.94 -18.49 -35.67
CA GLU A 1041 31.23 -17.82 -35.39
C GLU A 1041 32.43 -18.79 -35.51
N VAL A 1042 32.28 -20.03 -35.00
CA VAL A 1042 33.35 -21.05 -34.94
C VAL A 1042 33.12 -22.30 -35.81
N LYS A 1043 32.18 -22.20 -36.77
CA LYS A 1043 31.88 -23.28 -37.72
C LYS A 1043 33.15 -23.66 -38.50
N GLY A 1044 33.48 -24.95 -38.55
CA GLY A 1044 34.65 -25.44 -39.31
C GLY A 1044 36.00 -25.24 -38.62
N ILE A 1045 36.03 -24.69 -37.40
CA ILE A 1045 37.27 -24.42 -36.65
C ILE A 1045 37.23 -25.10 -35.26
N PRO A 1046 37.50 -26.42 -35.18
CA PRO A 1046 37.43 -27.19 -33.93
C PRO A 1046 38.30 -26.65 -32.79
N SER A 1047 39.42 -25.98 -33.12
CA SER A 1047 40.33 -25.41 -32.13
C SER A 1047 39.74 -24.22 -31.36
N LEU A 1048 38.74 -23.52 -31.93
CA LEU A 1048 38.03 -22.40 -31.30
C LEU A 1048 36.70 -22.81 -30.64
N GLN A 1049 36.28 -24.06 -30.80
CA GLN A 1049 35.07 -24.58 -30.17
C GLN A 1049 35.34 -25.00 -28.71
N SER A 1050 34.45 -24.59 -27.79
CA SER A 1050 34.50 -25.02 -26.39
C SER A 1050 33.95 -26.44 -26.20
N SER A 1051 34.34 -27.09 -25.10
CA SER A 1051 33.76 -28.36 -24.65
C SER A 1051 32.24 -28.27 -24.47
N HIS A 1052 31.75 -27.12 -23.98
CA HIS A 1052 30.33 -26.83 -23.83
C HIS A 1052 29.63 -26.85 -25.19
N LEU A 1053 30.09 -26.01 -26.11
CA LEU A 1053 29.47 -25.80 -27.42
C LEU A 1053 29.48 -27.08 -28.25
N ARG A 1054 30.56 -27.87 -28.19
CA ARG A 1054 30.63 -29.20 -28.84
C ARG A 1054 29.62 -30.19 -28.28
N ARG A 1055 29.41 -30.22 -26.96
CA ARG A 1055 28.40 -31.10 -26.32
C ARG A 1055 26.99 -30.70 -26.71
N VAL A 1056 26.70 -29.40 -26.71
CA VAL A 1056 25.39 -28.86 -27.14
C VAL A 1056 25.15 -29.18 -28.61
N ALA A 1057 26.13 -28.93 -29.48
CA ALA A 1057 26.04 -29.27 -30.90
C ALA A 1057 25.88 -30.78 -31.14
N THR A 1058 26.58 -31.64 -30.38
CA THR A 1058 26.43 -33.10 -30.49
C THR A 1058 25.02 -33.54 -30.09
N MET A 1059 24.47 -32.97 -29.01
CA MET A 1059 23.09 -33.24 -28.59
C MET A 1059 22.08 -32.82 -29.66
N VAL A 1060 22.20 -31.59 -30.18
CA VAL A 1060 21.33 -31.07 -31.23
C VAL A 1060 21.47 -31.88 -32.52
N GLY A 1061 22.69 -32.20 -32.94
CA GLY A 1061 22.98 -33.02 -34.12
C GLY A 1061 22.39 -34.43 -34.01
N THR A 1062 22.43 -35.04 -32.81
CA THR A 1062 21.81 -36.34 -32.55
C THR A 1062 20.27 -36.28 -32.63
N LYS A 1063 19.66 -35.20 -32.10
CA LYS A 1063 18.22 -34.97 -32.23
C LYS A 1063 17.80 -34.71 -33.67
N LEU A 1064 18.55 -33.89 -34.41
CA LEU A 1064 18.33 -33.67 -35.85
C LEU A 1064 18.41 -34.98 -36.62
N ARG A 1065 19.42 -35.81 -36.37
CA ARG A 1065 19.57 -37.12 -36.98
C ARG A 1065 18.36 -38.02 -36.73
N THR A 1066 17.87 -38.08 -35.50
CA THR A 1066 16.71 -38.89 -35.12
C THR A 1066 15.45 -38.40 -35.84
N LYS A 1067 15.22 -37.08 -35.88
CA LYS A 1067 14.09 -36.48 -36.62
C LYS A 1067 14.19 -36.70 -38.14
N LEU A 1068 15.37 -36.59 -38.73
CA LEU A 1068 15.62 -36.83 -40.16
C LEU A 1068 15.36 -38.30 -40.54
N GLN A 1069 15.75 -39.25 -39.69
CA GLN A 1069 15.48 -40.68 -39.88
C GLN A 1069 13.97 -41.00 -39.82
N MET A 1070 13.21 -40.32 -38.96
CA MET A 1070 11.75 -40.50 -38.88
C MET A 1070 10.98 -39.94 -40.08
N GLN A 1071 11.56 -38.99 -40.83
CA GLN A 1071 10.93 -38.35 -41.99
C GLN A 1071 11.21 -39.04 -43.35
N LYS A 1072 11.77 -40.26 -43.35
CA LYS A 1072 12.11 -41.04 -44.56
C LYS A 1072 13.03 -40.30 -45.56
N ILE A 1073 13.89 -39.41 -45.06
CA ILE A 1073 14.99 -38.82 -45.85
C ILE A 1073 16.15 -39.85 -45.89
N PRO A 1074 16.89 -40.01 -47.02
CA PRO A 1074 17.92 -41.05 -47.15
C PRO A 1074 18.94 -41.04 -46.01
N GLU A 1075 19.47 -42.21 -45.65
CA GLU A 1075 20.53 -42.33 -44.64
C GLU A 1075 21.69 -41.39 -44.96
N LEU A 1076 22.10 -40.58 -43.98
CA LEU A 1076 23.25 -39.68 -44.06
C LEU A 1076 24.49 -40.48 -44.48
N SER A 1077 25.18 -40.01 -45.51
CA SER A 1077 26.41 -40.63 -46.03
C SER A 1077 27.44 -40.89 -44.92
N THR A 1078 28.31 -41.87 -45.11
CA THR A 1078 29.42 -42.19 -44.20
C THR A 1078 30.28 -40.96 -43.87
N ASN A 1079 30.41 -40.01 -44.81
CA ASN A 1079 31.10 -38.73 -44.60
C ASN A 1079 30.37 -37.84 -43.58
N SER A 1080 29.05 -37.76 -43.63
CA SER A 1080 28.25 -36.96 -42.69
C SER A 1080 28.30 -37.51 -41.25
N GLN A 1081 28.43 -38.83 -41.11
CA GLN A 1081 28.65 -39.48 -39.81
C GLN A 1081 30.04 -39.18 -39.25
N ALA A 1082 31.06 -39.15 -40.11
CA ALA A 1082 32.41 -38.73 -39.73
C ALA A 1082 32.45 -37.25 -39.29
N THR A 1083 31.72 -36.36 -39.99
CA THR A 1083 31.65 -34.93 -39.64
C THR A 1083 30.99 -34.68 -38.27
N LEU A 1084 29.91 -35.38 -37.91
CA LEU A 1084 29.29 -35.22 -36.57
C LEU A 1084 30.24 -35.62 -35.43
N ASN A 1085 31.09 -36.63 -35.65
CA ASN A 1085 32.05 -37.09 -34.65
C ASN A 1085 33.28 -36.16 -34.55
N PHE A 1086 33.70 -35.55 -35.66
CA PHE A 1086 34.90 -34.72 -35.73
C PHE A 1086 34.62 -33.23 -35.45
N ASP A 1087 33.59 -32.65 -36.08
CA ASP A 1087 33.14 -31.25 -35.91
C ASP A 1087 31.59 -31.20 -35.82
N PRO A 1088 31.01 -31.44 -34.62
CA PRO A 1088 29.57 -31.44 -34.43
C PRO A 1088 28.93 -30.07 -34.67
N VAL A 1089 29.69 -28.98 -34.51
CA VAL A 1089 29.21 -27.60 -34.73
C VAL A 1089 28.97 -27.38 -36.23
N MET A 1090 29.94 -27.74 -37.08
CA MET A 1090 29.81 -27.65 -38.54
C MET A 1090 28.62 -28.46 -39.05
N PHE A 1091 28.46 -29.68 -38.52
CA PHE A 1091 27.33 -30.55 -38.87
C PHE A 1091 25.98 -29.89 -38.53
N VAL A 1092 25.81 -29.36 -37.33
CA VAL A 1092 24.54 -28.72 -36.90
C VAL A 1092 24.21 -27.50 -37.75
N VAL A 1093 25.17 -26.62 -37.99
CA VAL A 1093 24.96 -25.39 -38.79
C VAL A 1093 24.55 -25.74 -40.22
N GLN A 1094 25.26 -26.66 -40.88
CA GLN A 1094 24.96 -27.03 -42.26
C GLN A 1094 23.57 -27.67 -42.40
N ASN A 1095 23.22 -28.58 -41.48
CA ASN A 1095 21.94 -29.28 -41.56
C ASN A 1095 20.76 -28.38 -41.17
N LEU A 1096 20.92 -27.48 -40.20
CA LEU A 1096 19.88 -26.49 -39.87
C LEU A 1096 19.65 -25.52 -41.02
N ASN A 1097 20.72 -25.00 -41.65
CA ASN A 1097 20.59 -24.12 -42.81
C ASN A 1097 19.90 -24.81 -43.99
N MET A 1098 20.27 -26.06 -44.27
CA MET A 1098 19.64 -26.87 -45.32
C MET A 1098 18.15 -27.13 -45.02
N LEU A 1099 17.81 -27.50 -43.78
CA LEU A 1099 16.43 -27.76 -43.37
C LEU A 1099 15.58 -26.49 -43.33
N ALA A 1100 16.17 -25.36 -42.95
CA ALA A 1100 15.55 -24.03 -42.96
C ALA A 1100 15.12 -23.67 -44.38
N GLN A 1101 16.02 -23.83 -45.36
CA GLN A 1101 15.72 -23.64 -46.77
C GLN A 1101 14.61 -24.58 -47.27
N PHE A 1102 14.65 -25.85 -46.89
CA PHE A 1102 13.62 -26.82 -47.31
C PHE A 1102 12.24 -26.54 -46.72
N LYS A 1103 12.18 -26.04 -45.49
CA LYS A 1103 10.93 -25.75 -44.75
C LYS A 1103 10.43 -24.31 -44.91
N GLY A 1104 11.15 -23.45 -45.60
CA GLY A 1104 10.80 -22.02 -45.73
C GLY A 1104 10.82 -21.26 -44.41
N THR A 1105 11.71 -21.63 -43.49
CA THR A 1105 11.89 -21.01 -42.16
C THR A 1105 13.36 -20.63 -41.96
N ASP A 1106 13.72 -20.02 -40.83
CA ASP A 1106 15.11 -19.67 -40.51
C ASP A 1106 15.79 -20.75 -39.63
N PRO A 1107 17.13 -20.83 -39.64
CA PRO A 1107 17.89 -21.83 -38.88
C PRO A 1107 17.76 -21.72 -37.35
N GLU A 1108 17.49 -20.52 -36.83
CA GLU A 1108 17.34 -20.25 -35.39
C GLU A 1108 16.01 -20.81 -34.87
N THR A 1109 14.93 -20.58 -35.61
CA THR A 1109 13.61 -21.17 -35.34
C THR A 1109 13.69 -22.70 -35.28
N LEU A 1110 14.37 -23.34 -36.25
CA LEU A 1110 14.56 -24.79 -36.24
C LEU A 1110 15.44 -25.30 -35.10
N LEU A 1111 16.46 -24.54 -34.70
CA LEU A 1111 17.29 -24.88 -33.55
C LEU A 1111 16.44 -24.91 -32.27
N VAL A 1112 15.61 -23.90 -32.05
CA VAL A 1112 14.71 -23.81 -30.88
C VAL A 1112 13.72 -24.97 -30.87
N GLU A 1113 13.09 -25.30 -32.00
CA GLU A 1113 12.20 -26.46 -32.13
C GLU A 1113 12.90 -27.79 -31.85
N THR A 1114 14.17 -27.90 -32.22
CA THR A 1114 14.96 -29.12 -32.00
C THR A 1114 15.41 -29.25 -30.54
N MET A 1115 15.61 -28.14 -29.85
CA MET A 1115 16.06 -28.14 -28.45
C MET A 1115 14.93 -28.38 -27.43
N LYS A 1116 13.65 -28.19 -27.78
CA LYS A 1116 12.49 -28.54 -26.94
C LYS A 1116 12.58 -30.00 -26.46
N ARG A 1117 12.23 -30.26 -25.19
CA ARG A 1117 12.18 -31.61 -24.59
C ARG A 1117 10.86 -32.28 -24.95
N GLU A 1118 10.89 -33.57 -25.28
CA GLU A 1118 9.70 -34.39 -25.62
C GLU A 1118 8.72 -34.65 -24.46
N THR A 1119 8.87 -33.96 -23.32
CA THR A 1119 7.96 -34.06 -22.17
C THR A 1119 7.07 -32.83 -21.96
N ASP A 1120 7.22 -31.78 -22.77
CA ASP A 1120 6.28 -30.66 -22.81
C ASP A 1120 5.42 -30.77 -24.06
N VAL A 1121 4.45 -31.69 -24.04
CA VAL A 1121 3.28 -31.64 -24.91
C VAL A 1121 2.06 -31.35 -24.03
N PRO A 1122 1.71 -30.06 -23.82
CA PRO A 1122 0.53 -29.69 -23.08
C PRO A 1122 -0.65 -29.56 -24.05
N LEU A 1123 -1.74 -30.30 -23.81
CA LEU A 1123 -3.18 -29.93 -23.91
C LEU A 1123 -3.72 -29.18 -25.15
N LEU A 1124 -2.89 -28.76 -26.09
CA LEU A 1124 -3.23 -27.95 -27.27
C LEU A 1124 -3.72 -28.82 -28.43
N GLU A 1125 -3.30 -30.10 -28.47
CA GLU A 1125 -3.85 -31.09 -29.41
C GLU A 1125 -5.17 -31.71 -28.94
N GLU A 1126 -5.54 -31.58 -27.66
CA GLU A 1126 -6.84 -32.08 -27.15
C GLU A 1126 -7.99 -31.09 -27.41
N LEU A 1127 -7.67 -29.86 -27.84
CA LEU A 1127 -8.64 -28.81 -28.08
C LEU A 1127 -8.87 -28.45 -29.56
N GLU A 1128 -8.15 -29.09 -30.50
CA GLU A 1128 -8.34 -28.91 -31.96
C GLU A 1128 -8.50 -27.45 -32.44
N LEU A 1129 -7.74 -26.50 -31.87
CA LEU A 1129 -7.76 -25.10 -32.32
C LEU A 1129 -6.54 -24.82 -33.20
N ALA A 1130 -6.70 -25.14 -34.49
CA ALA A 1130 -5.82 -24.73 -35.58
C ALA A 1130 -6.01 -23.25 -35.96
#